data_AF-A0A3A8SX71-F1
#
_entry.id   AF-A0A3A8SX71-F1
#
_cell.length_a   1.000
_cell.length_b   1.000
_cell.length_c   1.000
_cell.angle_alpha   90.00
_cell.angle_beta   90.00
_cell.angle_gamma   90.00
#
_symmetry.space_group_name_H-M   'P 1'
#
loop_
_entity.id
_entity.type
_entity.pdbx_description
1 polymer ?
#
loop_
_entity_poly.entity_id
_entity_poly.type
_entity_poly.pdbx_seq_one_letter_code
_entity_poly.pdbx_strand_id
1 'polypeptide(L)'
;MQAMRAGRALLLGLFCVVIGCSKSPEEQTLTRNASPLVEGWNATADMAEARKYHAAVALNSSKVLVAGGYNTSGYLSSATLYDPGTGTWTAAAPMPEPRQVLTATLLPSGKVLVAGGENATGRLASTALYDPASNAWTSAGSFATGVARDSLTATLLPSGRVLVVGGGNGSGPQGKVDVYDPASGTWSAGANLAMPRRNHTATLLPSGQVLVVGGRASTSLTSAELYTPSSNTWIATGSLSTARHNHTATLLPSGKVLVVGGRNSSTGLVATAEEYDPSTGLWSAAGALGTARELHTAVPLSTGQVLVAGGMYGSAATNALGSAEVYAPDTRLWSVTTVMGGARYVHVAVPLEGRGKVLVAGGISVSGASLKTAETYAYDACAGVSCDSAPGPCYEAAGTCGNGVCSYAPKASGTSCDDGDACTGQDACNGAGVCAGSATSCSSPPGQCYVADGTCGGDGACAYAYKASGASCDDGDACTVEETCNGAGGCAGTPVSCNSPPGQCYAAAGTCSEGACTYAPKAAGTACDDGNGGTLNDVCSGAGVCAGVPACTTPPDACHDSPGTYSNGACTYPPKSAGTLCDDGNACTTGDVCNGAGTCGGAALSCNSPPSQCHQAAGTCSNGTCSYVPKASGASCDDGNSCTTGDVCNGAGTCGGAALSCNSPPSQCYQAAGTCSNGTCSYVPKASGASCDDGNSCTTGDVCNGAGTCGGAALSCNSPPSQCHQAAGTCSNGTCSYAPKSSGTSCNDGNACTTGDVCNGAGTCGGAALSCNSPPSQCYQAAGTCSNGTCSYVPKASGTSCNDSDSCTTGDVCNGAGSCGGAPLSCSTASTTYCSGDVVRRTTGTGTCSGGACTSTDTAVQTCQTGTSGAYCSGNGAYETVYQGCVNGACRSTQQLIESCSTSSSTYCSGNTVRRSTGTGCSGGSCGSSDTLIQTCSTSSSTYCSGNDVRRSTGTGCSGGSCDSSDNFVQTCQTGVGSSYCSGNTVYRTVNSGCLSGSCVSAQQLVETCQTGVGSSYCSGNTVYRTVNSGCLSGSCVSAQQLVQTCSTASSTYCSGNDIRRSTGTGCSGGACGSSDSFVQTCSTASTTYCSGNTVRRTTGTGCVSGGTCGSTDTLVQTCSSGQTCSNGACVTVGGTWRRDTNGNEGFCDELCGVLYCNGSCPPQRCASANPEGQPCSTLGSSCNAVPSPKVYIQYNCE
;
A
#
# COMPACT_ATOMS: atom_id res chain seq x y z
N MET A 1 11.68 27.62 34.31
CA MET A 1 12.69 26.81 33.56
C MET A 1 13.63 27.63 32.68
N GLN A 2 13.31 28.85 32.22
CA GLN A 2 14.25 29.67 31.41
C GLN A 2 15.63 29.90 32.08
N ALA A 3 15.69 30.03 33.42
CA ALA A 3 16.95 30.22 34.16
C ALA A 3 17.97 29.06 34.03
N MET A 4 17.56 27.83 33.71
CA MET A 4 18.50 26.68 33.62
C MET A 4 19.23 26.57 32.28
N ARG A 5 18.74 27.18 31.19
CA ARG A 5 19.47 27.19 29.91
C ARG A 5 20.59 28.23 29.89
N ALA A 6 20.40 29.40 30.51
CA ALA A 6 21.44 30.43 30.64
C ALA A 6 22.65 29.96 31.48
N GLY A 7 22.44 29.13 32.50
CA GLY A 7 23.50 28.66 33.39
C GLY A 7 24.57 27.76 32.74
N ARG A 8 24.24 27.05 31.64
CA ARG A 8 25.22 26.20 30.93
C ARG A 8 26.20 27.01 30.06
N ALA A 9 25.76 28.09 29.45
CA ALA A 9 26.62 28.97 28.65
C ALA A 9 27.70 29.65 29.52
N LEU A 10 27.34 30.06 30.74
CA LEU A 10 28.26 30.76 31.65
C LEU A 10 29.41 29.87 32.16
N LEU A 11 29.17 28.56 32.35
CA LEU A 11 30.22 27.62 32.78
C LEU A 11 31.21 27.24 31.66
N LEU A 12 30.76 27.13 30.40
CA LEU A 12 31.70 26.91 29.28
C LEU A 12 32.55 28.16 29.00
N GLY A 13 31.95 29.36 29.08
CA GLY A 13 32.68 30.62 28.90
C GLY A 13 33.84 30.80 29.88
N LEU A 14 33.69 30.34 31.13
CA LEU A 14 34.74 30.46 32.15
C LEU A 14 35.93 29.50 31.91
N PHE A 15 35.72 28.38 31.22
CA PHE A 15 36.79 27.40 30.94
C PHE A 15 37.69 27.83 29.78
N CYS A 16 37.15 28.52 28.76
CA CYS A 16 37.94 28.99 27.60
C CYS A 16 38.98 30.06 27.96
N VAL A 17 38.74 30.87 28.99
CA VAL A 17 39.65 31.96 29.41
C VAL A 17 40.98 31.44 29.98
N VAL A 18 41.03 30.17 30.42
CA VAL A 18 42.21 29.61 31.13
C VAL A 18 43.16 28.83 30.20
N ILE A 19 42.73 28.40 29.01
CA ILE A 19 43.47 27.41 28.19
C ILE A 19 43.83 27.91 26.77
N GLY A 20 43.41 29.11 26.37
CA GLY A 20 43.98 29.79 25.19
C GLY A 20 43.75 29.09 23.84
N CYS A 21 42.56 28.51 23.62
CA CYS A 21 42.20 27.94 22.33
C CYS A 21 41.96 29.03 21.27
N SER A 22 42.81 29.08 20.24
CA SER A 22 42.60 29.94 19.08
C SER A 22 41.57 29.32 18.12
N LYS A 23 40.51 30.10 17.82
CA LYS A 23 39.30 29.75 17.04
C LYS A 23 38.30 28.84 17.76
N SER A 24 37.21 29.44 18.22
CA SER A 24 35.91 28.76 18.32
C SER A 24 35.39 28.45 16.91
N PRO A 25 34.61 27.37 16.71
CA PRO A 25 33.74 27.29 15.54
C PRO A 25 32.72 28.43 15.62
N GLU A 26 32.42 29.06 14.48
CA GLU A 26 31.28 29.97 14.39
C GLU A 26 29.99 29.13 14.48
N GLU A 27 29.32 29.19 15.63
CA GLU A 27 27.91 28.80 15.73
C GLU A 27 27.11 29.87 14.97
N GLN A 28 26.92 29.68 13.66
CA GLN A 28 26.20 30.63 12.82
C GLN A 28 24.74 30.72 13.28
N THR A 29 24.42 31.77 14.04
CA THR A 29 23.07 32.01 14.54
C THR A 29 22.09 32.25 13.40
N LEU A 30 21.16 31.29 13.23
CA LEU A 30 19.96 31.41 12.40
C LEU A 30 19.31 32.80 12.52
N THR A 31 19.35 33.60 11.46
CA THR A 31 18.66 34.88 11.37
C THR A 31 17.16 34.66 11.19
N ARG A 32 16.42 34.68 12.31
CA ARG A 32 14.96 34.59 12.29
C ARG A 32 14.33 35.83 11.67
N ASN A 33 13.54 35.65 10.62
CA ASN A 33 12.85 36.72 9.89
C ASN A 33 11.52 37.15 10.55
N ALA A 34 11.43 37.07 11.89
CA ALA A 34 10.21 37.41 12.64
C ALA A 34 10.50 37.86 14.08
N SER A 35 9.63 38.71 14.60
CA SER A 35 9.50 39.05 16.02
C SER A 35 9.51 37.79 16.91
N PRO A 36 10.01 37.87 18.16
CA PRO A 36 10.06 36.71 19.06
C PRO A 36 8.66 36.09 19.21
N LEU A 37 8.50 34.86 18.71
CA LEU A 37 7.26 34.11 18.81
C LEU A 37 6.96 33.82 20.28
N VAL A 38 5.79 34.27 20.75
CA VAL A 38 5.24 33.90 22.04
C VAL A 38 4.40 32.65 21.83
N GLU A 39 4.88 31.50 22.31
CA GLU A 39 4.08 30.28 22.33
C GLU A 39 2.86 30.43 23.23
N GLY A 40 1.71 29.92 22.78
CA GLY A 40 0.49 29.91 23.58
C GLY A 40 -0.80 30.11 22.79
N TRP A 41 -1.90 30.26 23.54
CA TRP A 41 -3.25 30.33 23.00
C TRP A 41 -3.67 31.75 22.66
N ASN A 42 -4.27 31.91 21.48
CA ASN A 42 -4.81 33.17 20.97
C ASN A 42 -6.25 32.94 20.51
N ALA A 43 -7.20 33.71 21.06
CA ALA A 43 -8.59 33.66 20.61
C ALA A 43 -8.73 34.10 19.15
N THR A 44 -9.65 33.47 18.42
CA THR A 44 -10.04 33.90 17.07
C THR A 44 -11.42 34.60 17.13
N ALA A 45 -11.94 35.04 15.99
CA ALA A 45 -13.35 35.45 15.94
C ALA A 45 -14.27 34.28 16.31
N ASP A 46 -15.47 34.58 16.83
CA ASP A 46 -16.49 33.56 17.05
C ASP A 46 -17.04 33.01 15.73
N MET A 47 -17.39 31.71 15.71
CA MET A 47 -18.28 31.16 14.70
C MET A 47 -19.69 31.77 14.85
N ALA A 48 -20.43 31.89 13.74
CA ALA A 48 -21.81 32.40 13.76
C ALA A 48 -22.75 31.55 14.64
N GLU A 49 -22.51 30.24 14.70
CA GLU A 49 -23.31 29.29 15.48
C GLU A 49 -22.43 28.41 16.36
N ALA A 50 -22.88 28.18 17.59
CA ALA A 50 -22.27 27.22 18.50
C ALA A 50 -22.45 25.78 18.01
N ARG A 51 -21.47 24.90 18.24
CA ARG A 51 -21.51 23.50 17.78
C ARG A 51 -20.63 22.55 18.58
N LYS A 52 -21.14 21.35 18.85
CA LYS A 52 -20.44 20.15 19.36
C LYS A 52 -20.67 18.96 18.42
N TYR A 53 -19.86 17.90 18.50
CA TYR A 53 -19.95 16.71 17.63
C TYR A 53 -19.94 17.03 16.11
N HIS A 54 -19.27 18.13 15.74
CA HIS A 54 -19.07 18.56 14.36
C HIS A 54 -17.75 17.98 13.82
N ALA A 55 -17.59 17.99 12.49
CA ALA A 55 -16.34 17.61 11.85
C ALA A 55 -15.63 18.86 11.32
N ALA A 56 -14.31 18.77 11.18
CA ALA A 56 -13.51 19.79 10.53
C ALA A 56 -12.36 19.19 9.75
N VAL A 57 -11.95 19.86 8.68
CA VAL A 57 -10.84 19.46 7.82
C VAL A 57 -10.17 20.68 7.20
N ALA A 58 -8.84 20.66 7.11
CA ALA A 58 -8.11 21.64 6.32
C ALA A 58 -8.38 21.41 4.83
N LEU A 59 -8.40 22.48 4.04
CA LEU A 59 -8.57 22.46 2.59
C LEU A 59 -7.25 22.85 1.90
N ASN A 60 -7.07 22.47 0.63
CA ASN A 60 -5.92 22.88 -0.19
C ASN A 60 -5.74 24.41 -0.27
N SER A 61 -6.80 25.20 -0.02
CA SER A 61 -6.76 26.66 0.08
C SER A 61 -6.24 27.20 1.43
N SER A 62 -5.68 26.35 2.28
CA SER A 62 -5.33 26.62 3.69
C SER A 62 -6.51 26.99 4.62
N LYS A 63 -7.74 27.12 4.12
CA LYS A 63 -8.93 27.35 4.96
C LYS A 63 -9.34 26.05 5.66
N VAL A 64 -10.03 26.16 6.80
CA VAL A 64 -10.58 24.99 7.50
C VAL A 64 -12.10 24.99 7.34
N LEU A 65 -12.65 23.94 6.72
CA LEU A 65 -14.10 23.69 6.72
C LEU A 65 -14.50 23.11 8.08
N VAL A 66 -15.55 23.65 8.68
CA VAL A 66 -16.19 23.14 9.90
C VAL A 66 -17.67 22.91 9.59
N ALA A 67 -18.13 21.67 9.68
CA ALA A 67 -19.46 21.26 9.20
C ALA A 67 -20.26 20.46 10.23
N GLY A 68 -21.56 20.75 10.31
CA GLY A 68 -22.52 20.00 11.10
C GLY A 68 -22.34 20.13 12.60
N GLY A 69 -22.73 19.07 13.32
CA GLY A 69 -22.79 19.02 14.77
C GLY A 69 -24.17 19.31 15.33
N TYR A 70 -24.21 19.70 16.59
CA TYR A 70 -25.44 19.92 17.36
C TYR A 70 -25.31 21.12 18.29
N ASN A 71 -26.41 21.81 18.55
CA ASN A 71 -26.52 22.86 19.57
C ASN A 71 -27.92 22.92 20.20
N THR A 72 -28.25 23.99 20.91
CA THR A 72 -29.56 24.18 21.56
C THR A 72 -30.76 24.17 20.61
N SER A 73 -30.54 24.47 19.32
CA SER A 73 -31.56 24.43 18.27
C SER A 73 -31.67 23.06 17.59
N GLY A 74 -30.81 22.09 17.96
CA GLY A 74 -30.82 20.73 17.43
C GLY A 74 -29.62 20.40 16.52
N TYR A 75 -29.84 19.50 15.56
CA TYR A 75 -28.84 19.03 14.60
C TYR A 75 -28.58 20.08 13.52
N LEU A 76 -27.32 20.27 13.14
CA LEU A 76 -26.90 21.33 12.23
C LEU A 76 -26.61 20.79 10.82
N SER A 77 -27.15 21.46 9.82
CA SER A 77 -26.68 21.39 8.42
C SER A 77 -25.66 22.49 8.10
N SER A 78 -25.58 23.53 8.92
CA SER A 78 -24.70 24.69 8.70
C SER A 78 -23.22 24.29 8.67
N ALA A 79 -22.48 24.92 7.75
CA ALA A 79 -21.04 24.81 7.62
C ALA A 79 -20.41 26.21 7.55
N THR A 80 -19.15 26.31 7.97
CA THR A 80 -18.39 27.57 7.98
C THR A 80 -16.93 27.31 7.62
N LEU A 81 -16.30 28.30 6.99
CA LEU A 81 -14.89 28.29 6.65
C LEU A 81 -14.13 29.24 7.58
N TYR A 82 -13.11 28.73 8.25
CA TYR A 82 -12.11 29.55 8.94
C TYR A 82 -10.98 29.92 7.96
N ASP A 83 -10.65 31.20 7.89
CA ASP A 83 -9.48 31.69 7.17
C ASP A 83 -8.34 31.98 8.17
N PRO A 84 -7.25 31.18 8.20
CA PRO A 84 -6.15 31.41 9.13
C PRO A 84 -5.25 32.60 8.76
N GLY A 85 -5.48 33.26 7.61
CA GLY A 85 -4.77 34.49 7.21
C GLY A 85 -5.37 35.72 7.88
N THR A 86 -6.69 35.80 7.93
CA THR A 86 -7.43 36.91 8.55
C THR A 86 -7.88 36.61 9.98
N GLY A 87 -7.93 35.33 10.38
CA GLY A 87 -8.50 34.89 11.66
C GLY A 87 -10.03 34.96 11.70
N THR A 88 -10.69 35.08 10.55
CA THR A 88 -12.14 35.29 10.42
C THR A 88 -12.89 34.05 9.94
N TRP A 89 -14.20 34.03 10.19
CA TRP A 89 -15.12 32.98 9.74
C TRP A 89 -16.05 33.50 8.65
N THR A 90 -16.30 32.68 7.63
CA THR A 90 -17.33 32.93 6.61
C THR A 90 -18.31 31.76 6.54
N ALA A 91 -19.57 32.01 6.17
CA ALA A 91 -20.52 30.94 5.93
C ALA A 91 -20.13 30.12 4.68
N ALA A 92 -20.31 28.80 4.75
CA ALA A 92 -20.31 27.91 3.59
C ALA A 92 -21.75 27.45 3.32
N ALA A 93 -22.01 26.86 2.15
CA ALA A 93 -23.32 26.27 1.88
C ALA A 93 -23.69 25.20 2.93
N PRO A 94 -24.96 25.10 3.34
CA PRO A 94 -25.40 24.07 4.27
C PRO A 94 -25.39 22.68 3.62
N MET A 95 -25.09 21.66 4.41
CA MET A 95 -25.21 20.26 3.99
C MET A 95 -26.66 19.91 3.62
N PRO A 96 -26.90 18.95 2.70
CA PRO A 96 -28.26 18.54 2.31
C PRO A 96 -29.11 18.01 3.47
N GLU A 97 -28.47 17.39 4.47
CA GLU A 97 -29.11 16.88 5.67
C GLU A 97 -28.31 17.30 6.91
N PRO A 98 -28.96 17.78 7.98
CA PRO A 98 -28.29 18.09 9.25
C PRO A 98 -27.77 16.81 9.89
N ARG A 99 -26.57 16.85 10.50
CA ARG A 99 -25.96 15.67 11.13
C ARG A 99 -24.89 16.01 12.16
N GLN A 100 -24.75 15.16 13.19
CA GLN A 100 -23.65 15.17 14.16
C GLN A 100 -22.92 13.82 14.19
N VAL A 101 -21.74 13.77 14.82
CA VAL A 101 -20.86 12.58 14.88
C VAL A 101 -20.54 12.02 13.47
N LEU A 102 -20.50 12.92 12.49
CA LEU A 102 -20.06 12.69 11.12
C LEU A 102 -18.53 12.64 11.05
N THR A 103 -18.00 11.98 10.03
CA THR A 103 -16.60 12.19 9.60
C THR A 103 -16.54 13.17 8.43
N ALA A 104 -15.43 13.88 8.29
CA ALA A 104 -15.07 14.66 7.11
C ALA A 104 -13.69 14.21 6.61
N THR A 105 -13.56 13.99 5.30
CA THR A 105 -12.31 13.54 4.66
C THR A 105 -12.07 14.38 3.41
N LEU A 106 -10.94 15.09 3.37
CA LEU A 106 -10.46 15.76 2.16
C LEU A 106 -10.03 14.71 1.14
N LEU A 107 -10.46 14.87 -0.10
CA LEU A 107 -10.11 14.00 -1.22
C LEU A 107 -8.98 14.62 -2.06
N PRO A 108 -8.23 13.82 -2.86
CA PRO A 108 -7.22 14.34 -3.78
C PRO A 108 -7.74 15.39 -4.78
N SER A 109 -9.04 15.36 -5.09
CA SER A 109 -9.72 16.36 -5.93
C SER A 109 -9.99 17.71 -5.24
N GLY A 110 -9.62 17.87 -3.96
CA GLY A 110 -9.91 19.06 -3.15
C GLY A 110 -11.34 19.12 -2.60
N LYS A 111 -12.24 18.21 -3.02
CA LYS A 111 -13.58 18.06 -2.43
C LYS A 111 -13.52 17.39 -1.06
N VAL A 112 -14.51 17.61 -0.21
CA VAL A 112 -14.61 16.99 1.12
C VAL A 112 -15.78 16.02 1.17
N LEU A 113 -15.51 14.74 1.43
CA LEU A 113 -16.54 13.74 1.71
C LEU A 113 -16.97 13.86 3.18
N VAL A 114 -18.27 14.00 3.45
CA VAL A 114 -18.86 13.75 4.77
C VAL A 114 -19.65 12.46 4.76
N ALA A 115 -19.49 11.66 5.82
CA ALA A 115 -20.07 10.32 5.89
C ALA A 115 -20.68 10.00 7.25
N GLY A 116 -21.82 9.30 7.21
CA GLY A 116 -22.53 8.78 8.39
C GLY A 116 -22.95 9.85 9.39
N GLY A 117 -22.90 9.48 10.67
CA GLY A 117 -23.36 10.29 11.79
C GLY A 117 -24.83 10.04 12.12
N GLU A 118 -25.47 10.97 12.83
CA GLU A 118 -26.88 10.89 13.19
C GLU A 118 -27.60 12.25 13.13
N ASN A 119 -28.93 12.19 12.99
CA ASN A 119 -29.84 13.31 12.95
C ASN A 119 -31.14 13.00 13.71
N ALA A 120 -32.18 13.83 13.54
CA ALA A 120 -33.47 13.65 14.20
C ALA A 120 -34.26 12.39 13.78
N THR A 121 -33.97 11.78 12.62
CA THR A 121 -34.62 10.54 12.16
C THR A 121 -33.83 9.27 12.49
N GLY A 122 -32.53 9.39 12.79
CA GLY A 122 -31.70 8.29 13.29
C GLY A 122 -30.23 8.40 12.89
N ARG A 123 -29.51 7.26 12.89
CA ARG A 123 -28.18 7.17 12.27
C ARG A 123 -28.32 7.23 10.76
N LEU A 124 -27.26 7.67 10.09
CA LEU A 124 -27.23 7.89 8.65
C LEU A 124 -26.31 6.89 7.95
N ALA A 125 -26.75 6.40 6.79
CA ALA A 125 -25.90 5.79 5.77
C ALA A 125 -25.56 6.79 4.64
N SER A 126 -26.29 7.91 4.57
CA SER A 126 -26.14 8.94 3.56
C SER A 126 -24.81 9.68 3.68
N THR A 127 -24.24 10.04 2.54
CA THR A 127 -22.97 10.73 2.42
C THR A 127 -23.08 11.88 1.41
N ALA A 128 -22.25 12.91 1.58
CA ALA A 128 -22.28 14.09 0.70
C ALA A 128 -20.87 14.59 0.41
N LEU A 129 -20.68 15.20 -0.76
CA LEU A 129 -19.45 15.87 -1.15
C LEU A 129 -19.64 17.38 -1.09
N TYR A 130 -18.77 18.08 -0.37
CA TYR A 130 -18.60 19.52 -0.50
C TYR A 130 -17.55 19.84 -1.55
N ASP A 131 -17.86 20.80 -2.40
CA ASP A 131 -16.93 21.38 -3.36
C ASP A 131 -16.57 22.82 -2.92
N PRO A 132 -15.33 23.06 -2.45
CA PRO A 132 -14.89 24.40 -2.06
C PRO A 132 -14.84 25.41 -3.19
N ALA A 133 -14.71 24.99 -4.46
CA ALA A 133 -14.59 25.89 -5.60
C ALA A 133 -15.95 26.45 -6.04
N SER A 134 -17.00 25.63 -5.97
CA SER A 134 -18.39 26.04 -6.24
C SER A 134 -19.17 26.41 -4.97
N ASN A 135 -18.61 26.20 -3.77
CA ASN A 135 -19.29 26.34 -2.48
C ASN A 135 -20.65 25.62 -2.47
N ALA A 136 -20.66 24.36 -2.91
CA ALA A 136 -21.87 23.58 -3.10
C ALA A 136 -21.72 22.16 -2.54
N TRP A 137 -22.85 21.53 -2.21
CA TRP A 137 -22.91 20.13 -1.79
C TRP A 137 -23.62 19.27 -2.84
N THR A 138 -23.10 18.07 -3.10
CA THR A 138 -23.76 17.03 -3.88
C THR A 138 -23.93 15.75 -3.05
N SER A 139 -24.92 14.92 -3.40
CA SER A 139 -25.02 13.58 -2.82
C SER A 139 -23.83 12.73 -3.27
N ALA A 140 -23.26 11.95 -2.35
CA ALA A 140 -22.17 11.01 -2.61
C ALA A 140 -22.62 9.55 -2.48
N GLY A 141 -23.93 9.31 -2.52
CA GLY A 141 -24.53 7.99 -2.33
C GLY A 141 -24.67 7.60 -0.86
N SER A 142 -24.60 6.31 -0.58
CA SER A 142 -24.73 5.74 0.77
C SER A 142 -23.89 4.48 0.92
N PHE A 143 -23.59 4.10 2.17
CA PHE A 143 -22.84 2.88 2.49
C PHE A 143 -23.40 1.65 1.78
N ALA A 144 -22.55 0.93 1.04
CA ALA A 144 -22.89 -0.28 0.29
C ALA A 144 -23.38 -1.43 1.18
N THR A 145 -22.95 -1.48 2.44
CA THR A 145 -23.47 -2.43 3.44
C THR A 145 -24.91 -2.13 3.89
N GLY A 146 -25.46 -0.96 3.54
CA GLY A 146 -26.77 -0.48 4.00
C GLY A 146 -26.86 -0.13 5.49
N VAL A 147 -25.78 -0.32 6.27
CA VAL A 147 -25.81 -0.13 7.73
C VAL A 147 -25.53 1.33 8.08
N ALA A 148 -26.61 2.08 8.29
CA ALA A 148 -26.58 3.44 8.83
C ALA A 148 -25.97 3.46 10.24
N ARG A 149 -24.97 4.33 10.45
CA ARG A 149 -24.16 4.31 11.68
C ARG A 149 -23.45 5.62 12.02
N ASP A 150 -23.24 5.83 13.30
CA ASP A 150 -22.47 6.91 13.91
C ASP A 150 -21.17 6.37 14.54
N SER A 151 -20.34 7.25 15.12
CA SER A 151 -19.15 6.87 15.92
C SER A 151 -18.14 5.95 15.21
N LEU A 152 -18.06 6.13 13.89
CA LEU A 152 -17.20 5.44 12.92
C LEU A 152 -15.91 6.23 12.65
N THR A 153 -14.96 5.64 11.93
CA THR A 153 -13.78 6.35 11.40
C THR A 153 -13.77 6.34 9.87
N ALA A 154 -13.25 7.40 9.25
CA ALA A 154 -13.02 7.47 7.81
C ALA A 154 -11.54 7.81 7.54
N THR A 155 -10.87 7.00 6.72
CA THR A 155 -9.44 7.10 6.42
C THR A 155 -9.22 7.18 4.92
N LEU A 156 -8.58 8.25 4.44
CA LEU A 156 -8.11 8.33 3.06
C LEU A 156 -6.98 7.32 2.85
N LEU A 157 -7.08 6.49 1.81
CA LEU A 157 -6.07 5.51 1.44
C LEU A 157 -5.10 6.08 0.39
N PRO A 158 -3.89 5.52 0.23
CA PRO A 158 -2.95 5.93 -0.82
C PRO A 158 -3.53 5.86 -2.26
N SER A 159 -4.53 4.99 -2.48
CA SER A 159 -5.26 4.91 -3.76
C SER A 159 -6.30 6.04 -3.98
N GLY A 160 -6.36 7.06 -3.13
CA GLY A 160 -7.38 8.12 -3.17
C GLY A 160 -8.78 7.73 -2.66
N ARG A 161 -9.06 6.44 -2.51
CA ARG A 161 -10.30 5.89 -1.94
C ARG A 161 -10.42 6.15 -0.43
N VAL A 162 -11.65 6.22 0.11
CA VAL A 162 -11.89 6.42 1.56
C VAL A 162 -12.44 5.15 2.19
N LEU A 163 -11.75 4.65 3.22
CA LEU A 163 -12.15 3.49 4.03
C LEU A 163 -12.97 3.96 5.25
N VAL A 164 -14.22 3.51 5.36
CA VAL A 164 -15.12 3.78 6.49
C VAL A 164 -15.27 2.52 7.35
N VAL A 165 -14.88 2.59 8.62
CA VAL A 165 -14.74 1.42 9.51
C VAL A 165 -15.62 1.53 10.75
N GLY A 166 -16.30 0.42 11.08
CA GLY A 166 -17.01 0.20 12.34
C GLY A 166 -18.14 1.21 12.59
N GLY A 167 -18.34 1.59 13.85
CA GLY A 167 -19.39 2.51 14.28
C GLY A 167 -20.51 1.82 15.06
N GLY A 168 -21.62 2.52 15.31
CA GLY A 168 -22.80 2.00 16.01
C GLY A 168 -24.09 2.26 15.25
N ASN A 169 -25.06 1.33 15.30
CA ASN A 169 -26.35 1.47 14.60
C ASN A 169 -27.58 1.45 15.54
N GLY A 170 -27.36 1.51 16.86
CA GLY A 170 -28.42 1.36 17.88
C GLY A 170 -28.51 -0.06 18.45
N SER A 171 -28.54 -1.08 17.60
CA SER A 171 -28.51 -2.49 18.03
C SER A 171 -27.16 -2.89 18.62
N GLY A 172 -26.07 -2.24 18.19
CA GLY A 172 -24.76 -2.41 18.81
C GLY A 172 -23.61 -1.81 17.99
N PRO A 173 -22.37 -1.97 18.48
CA PRO A 173 -21.15 -1.74 17.71
C PRO A 173 -21.12 -2.62 16.45
N GLN A 174 -20.58 -2.08 15.36
CA GLN A 174 -20.55 -2.71 14.05
C GLN A 174 -19.13 -3.14 13.67
N GLY A 175 -19.02 -4.27 12.98
CA GLY A 175 -17.81 -4.70 12.29
C GLY A 175 -17.80 -4.32 10.80
N LYS A 176 -18.80 -3.55 10.35
CA LYS A 176 -19.00 -3.20 8.93
C LYS A 176 -17.95 -2.24 8.42
N VAL A 177 -17.55 -2.45 7.17
CA VAL A 177 -16.57 -1.65 6.45
C VAL A 177 -17.14 -1.32 5.08
N ASP A 178 -17.02 -0.05 4.70
CA ASP A 178 -17.44 0.47 3.40
C ASP A 178 -16.29 1.26 2.78
N VAL A 179 -16.11 1.17 1.47
CA VAL A 179 -15.05 1.86 0.72
C VAL A 179 -15.69 2.75 -0.33
N TYR A 180 -15.43 4.06 -0.23
CA TYR A 180 -15.81 5.03 -1.25
C TYR A 180 -14.71 5.15 -2.30
N ASP A 181 -15.09 5.04 -3.57
CA ASP A 181 -14.22 5.38 -4.68
C ASP A 181 -14.63 6.73 -5.30
N PRO A 182 -13.82 7.80 -5.15
CA PRO A 182 -14.12 9.11 -5.71
C PRO A 182 -13.96 9.18 -7.23
N ALA A 183 -13.31 8.21 -7.88
CA ALA A 183 -13.17 8.19 -9.34
C ALA A 183 -14.47 7.77 -10.03
N SER A 184 -15.12 6.72 -9.53
CA SER A 184 -16.46 6.30 -10.00
C SER A 184 -17.61 6.99 -9.26
N GLY A 185 -17.36 7.59 -8.10
CA GLY A 185 -18.38 8.15 -7.22
C GLY A 185 -19.21 7.09 -6.48
N THR A 186 -18.73 5.85 -6.40
CA THR A 186 -19.49 4.70 -5.89
C THR A 186 -19.00 4.19 -4.52
N TRP A 187 -19.84 3.40 -3.85
CA TRP A 187 -19.51 2.70 -2.62
C TRP A 187 -19.44 1.20 -2.85
N SER A 188 -18.50 0.53 -2.17
CA SER A 188 -18.34 -0.92 -2.14
C SER A 188 -18.17 -1.42 -0.71
N ALA A 189 -18.53 -2.67 -0.43
CA ALA A 189 -18.35 -3.26 0.90
C ALA A 189 -16.91 -3.80 1.06
N GLY A 190 -16.26 -3.42 2.16
CA GLY A 190 -14.97 -3.99 2.56
C GLY A 190 -15.13 -5.27 3.38
N ALA A 191 -14.02 -5.96 3.65
CA ALA A 191 -14.01 -7.06 4.62
C ALA A 191 -14.39 -6.53 6.02
N ASN A 192 -15.19 -7.31 6.76
CA ASN A 192 -15.60 -6.93 8.10
C ASN A 192 -14.44 -7.08 9.10
N LEU A 193 -14.41 -6.21 10.12
CA LEU A 193 -13.56 -6.41 11.31
C LEU A 193 -13.92 -7.72 12.00
N ALA A 194 -12.91 -8.38 12.60
CA ALA A 194 -13.13 -9.55 13.44
C ALA A 194 -13.84 -9.17 14.75
N MET A 195 -13.55 -7.98 15.31
CA MET A 195 -14.22 -7.48 16.51
C MET A 195 -15.01 -6.19 16.24
N PRO A 196 -16.36 -6.23 16.26
CA PRO A 196 -17.22 -5.06 16.13
C PRO A 196 -16.92 -3.96 17.17
N ARG A 197 -16.78 -2.72 16.71
CA ARG A 197 -16.31 -1.60 17.57
C ARG A 197 -16.81 -0.23 17.12
N ARG A 198 -17.07 0.63 18.09
CA ARG A 198 -17.32 2.09 17.93
C ARG A 198 -16.37 2.88 18.82
N ASN A 199 -16.21 4.18 18.56
CA ASN A 199 -15.35 5.07 19.36
C ASN A 199 -13.89 4.58 19.42
N HIS A 200 -13.45 3.94 18.34
CA HIS A 200 -12.09 3.48 18.07
C HIS A 200 -11.36 4.53 17.22
N THR A 201 -10.06 4.36 17.02
CA THR A 201 -9.29 5.17 16.07
C THR A 201 -8.83 4.31 14.90
N ALA A 202 -8.66 4.94 13.73
CA ALA A 202 -8.05 4.34 12.55
C ALA A 202 -6.92 5.26 12.05
N THR A 203 -5.74 4.70 11.84
CA THR A 203 -4.53 5.45 11.46
C THR A 203 -3.91 4.81 10.22
N LEU A 204 -3.76 5.58 9.14
CA LEU A 204 -2.98 5.16 7.98
C LEU A 204 -1.50 5.08 8.37
N LEU A 205 -0.85 3.97 8.06
CA LEU A 205 0.58 3.75 8.30
C LEU A 205 1.39 4.06 7.03
N PRO A 206 2.71 4.33 7.13
CA PRO A 206 3.59 4.51 5.98
C PRO A 206 3.61 3.31 5.00
N SER A 207 3.27 2.11 5.47
CA SER A 207 3.12 0.91 4.63
C SER A 207 1.86 0.90 3.75
N GLY A 208 0.98 1.90 3.88
CA GLY A 208 -0.33 1.95 3.24
C GLY A 208 -1.42 1.11 3.93
N GLN A 209 -1.09 0.38 5.00
CA GLN A 209 -2.06 -0.33 5.83
C GLN A 209 -2.78 0.63 6.79
N VAL A 210 -3.97 0.26 7.25
CA VAL A 210 -4.72 1.03 8.26
C VAL A 210 -4.75 0.27 9.57
N LEU A 211 -4.18 0.86 10.63
CA LEU A 211 -4.24 0.34 11.99
C LEU A 211 -5.53 0.81 12.67
N VAL A 212 -6.35 -0.12 13.13
CA VAL A 212 -7.56 0.13 13.92
C VAL A 212 -7.32 -0.29 15.36
N VAL A 213 -7.56 0.59 16.32
CA VAL A 213 -7.17 0.39 17.73
C VAL A 213 -8.35 0.59 18.69
N GLY A 214 -8.50 -0.34 19.64
CA GLY A 214 -9.36 -0.19 20.81
C GLY A 214 -10.81 0.12 20.46
N GLY A 215 -11.41 1.08 21.17
CA GLY A 215 -12.84 1.38 21.07
C GLY A 215 -13.67 0.47 21.97
N ARG A 216 -14.97 0.39 21.70
CA ARG A 216 -15.94 -0.27 22.56
C ARG A 216 -16.81 -1.28 21.81
N ALA A 217 -16.81 -2.52 22.31
CA ALA A 217 -17.78 -3.56 22.01
C ALA A 217 -18.91 -3.52 23.07
N SER A 218 -19.12 -4.60 23.84
CA SER A 218 -19.83 -4.55 25.12
C SER A 218 -19.05 -3.69 26.14
N THR A 219 -17.78 -4.02 26.32
CA THR A 219 -16.77 -3.32 27.12
C THR A 219 -15.74 -2.60 26.24
N SER A 220 -14.82 -1.86 26.86
CA SER A 220 -13.65 -1.29 26.16
C SER A 220 -12.71 -2.39 25.69
N LEU A 221 -12.07 -2.19 24.54
CA LEU A 221 -11.19 -3.16 23.88
C LEU A 221 -9.71 -2.82 24.07
N THR A 222 -8.88 -3.85 24.21
CA THR A 222 -7.41 -3.79 24.06
C THR A 222 -6.95 -4.10 22.63
N SER A 223 -7.77 -4.82 21.85
CA SER A 223 -7.35 -5.38 20.56
C SER A 223 -7.16 -4.32 19.48
N ALA A 224 -6.18 -4.56 18.61
CA ALA A 224 -5.95 -3.81 17.38
C ALA A 224 -5.92 -4.76 16.17
N GLU A 225 -6.32 -4.23 15.01
CA GLU A 225 -6.40 -4.95 13.73
C GLU A 225 -5.76 -4.08 12.63
N LEU A 226 -4.97 -4.69 11.75
CA LEU A 226 -4.39 -4.06 10.56
C LEU A 226 -5.21 -4.43 9.33
N TYR A 227 -5.64 -3.43 8.55
CA TYR A 227 -6.22 -3.61 7.23
C TYR A 227 -5.17 -3.47 6.13
N THR A 228 -5.17 -4.41 5.19
CA THR A 228 -4.35 -4.36 3.97
C THR A 228 -5.25 -4.03 2.76
N PRO A 229 -5.19 -2.81 2.19
CA PRO A 229 -6.12 -2.40 1.13
C PRO A 229 -6.03 -3.16 -0.19
N SER A 230 -4.85 -3.72 -0.51
CA SER A 230 -4.63 -4.47 -1.76
C SER A 230 -5.30 -5.85 -1.74
N SER A 231 -5.33 -6.51 -0.59
CA SER A 231 -5.98 -7.81 -0.39
C SER A 231 -7.40 -7.72 0.18
N ASN A 232 -7.83 -6.54 0.65
CA ASN A 232 -9.08 -6.36 1.39
C ASN A 232 -9.19 -7.34 2.57
N THR A 233 -8.14 -7.44 3.39
CA THR A 233 -8.09 -8.35 4.55
C THR A 233 -7.70 -7.63 5.83
N TRP A 234 -8.18 -8.17 6.96
CA TRP A 234 -7.81 -7.76 8.31
C TRP A 234 -6.90 -8.81 8.96
N ILE A 235 -5.89 -8.36 9.71
CA ILE A 235 -4.98 -9.21 10.49
C ILE A 235 -4.93 -8.65 11.92
N ALA A 236 -5.14 -9.49 12.93
CA ALA A 236 -4.97 -9.10 14.32
C ALA A 236 -3.49 -8.82 14.63
N THR A 237 -3.20 -7.75 15.35
CA THR A 237 -1.83 -7.38 15.77
C THR A 237 -1.73 -7.34 17.31
N GLY A 238 -0.61 -6.86 17.85
CA GLY A 238 -0.45 -6.70 19.30
C GLY A 238 -1.61 -5.91 19.92
N SER A 239 -1.87 -6.17 21.20
CA SER A 239 -2.94 -5.50 21.95
C SER A 239 -2.39 -4.50 22.95
N LEU A 240 -3.14 -3.43 23.19
CA LEU A 240 -2.88 -2.45 24.25
C LEU A 240 -2.85 -3.14 25.63
N SER A 241 -2.00 -2.65 26.53
CA SER A 241 -2.03 -3.03 27.94
C SER A 241 -3.29 -2.53 28.64
N THR A 242 -3.82 -1.37 28.23
CA THR A 242 -5.00 -0.76 28.85
C THR A 242 -6.15 -0.63 27.84
N ALA A 243 -7.26 -1.33 28.10
CA ALA A 243 -8.44 -1.25 27.26
C ALA A 243 -9.05 0.15 27.27
N ARG A 244 -9.34 0.74 26.10
CA ARG A 244 -9.75 2.15 25.99
C ARG A 244 -10.63 2.46 24.78
N HIS A 245 -11.58 3.36 24.97
CA HIS A 245 -12.37 4.02 23.92
C HIS A 245 -12.36 5.55 24.12
N ASN A 246 -12.81 6.34 23.14
CA ASN A 246 -12.72 7.82 23.19
C ASN A 246 -11.28 8.36 23.40
N HIS A 247 -10.29 7.56 23.00
CA HIS A 247 -8.86 7.89 23.00
C HIS A 247 -8.48 8.52 21.64
N THR A 248 -7.30 9.11 21.57
CA THR A 248 -6.74 9.59 20.30
C THR A 248 -5.58 8.70 19.85
N ALA A 249 -5.36 8.62 18.53
CA ALA A 249 -4.20 7.98 17.93
C ALA A 249 -3.54 8.93 16.94
N THR A 250 -2.21 9.07 17.01
CA THR A 250 -1.43 9.99 16.18
C THR A 250 -0.24 9.25 15.59
N LEU A 251 -0.10 9.31 14.25
CA LEU A 251 1.10 8.84 13.57
C LEU A 251 2.27 9.78 13.90
N LEU A 252 3.37 9.21 14.38
CA LEU A 252 4.61 9.92 14.71
C LEU A 252 5.55 9.96 13.49
N PRO A 253 6.50 10.91 13.41
CA PRO A 253 7.50 10.95 12.34
C PRO A 253 8.32 9.66 12.20
N SER A 254 8.48 8.89 13.29
CA SER A 254 9.15 7.57 13.30
C SER A 254 8.32 6.43 12.68
N GLY A 255 7.12 6.71 12.16
CA GLY A 255 6.17 5.71 11.65
C GLY A 255 5.40 4.96 12.74
N LYS A 256 5.71 5.19 14.03
CA LYS A 256 4.98 4.62 15.17
C LYS A 256 3.65 5.33 15.41
N VAL A 257 2.70 4.67 16.07
CA VAL A 257 1.40 5.30 16.41
C VAL A 257 1.30 5.48 17.92
N LEU A 258 1.23 6.75 18.36
CA LEU A 258 0.98 7.12 19.76
C LEU A 258 -0.52 7.07 20.05
N VAL A 259 -0.91 6.31 21.05
CA VAL A 259 -2.29 6.19 21.55
C VAL A 259 -2.39 6.79 22.95
N VAL A 260 -3.32 7.73 23.16
CA VAL A 260 -3.37 8.58 24.36
C VAL A 260 -4.76 8.58 25.02
N GLY A 261 -4.77 8.39 26.34
CA GLY A 261 -5.93 8.63 27.19
C GLY A 261 -7.19 7.82 26.83
N GLY A 262 -8.35 8.44 26.93
CA GLY A 262 -9.67 7.81 26.75
C GLY A 262 -10.24 7.26 28.05
N ARG A 263 -11.23 6.36 27.92
CA ARG A 263 -11.90 5.70 29.04
C ARG A 263 -11.88 4.18 28.92
N ASN A 264 -11.63 3.52 30.04
CA ASN A 264 -11.87 2.11 30.27
C ASN A 264 -13.25 1.93 30.93
N SER A 265 -14.05 0.97 30.46
CA SER A 265 -15.41 0.73 30.97
C SER A 265 -15.48 0.29 32.43
N SER A 266 -14.40 -0.29 32.96
CA SER A 266 -14.34 -0.85 34.32
C SER A 266 -13.56 0.05 35.29
N THR A 267 -12.49 0.72 34.83
CA THR A 267 -11.60 1.52 35.69
C THR A 267 -11.73 3.04 35.52
N GLY A 268 -12.55 3.51 34.57
CA GLY A 268 -12.79 4.94 34.35
C GLY A 268 -11.78 5.58 33.40
N LEU A 269 -11.42 6.84 33.64
CA LEU A 269 -10.55 7.59 32.73
C LEU A 269 -9.11 7.07 32.77
N VAL A 270 -8.46 7.07 31.60
CA VAL A 270 -7.09 6.59 31.42
C VAL A 270 -6.16 7.79 31.24
N ALA A 271 -5.06 7.82 31.99
CA ALA A 271 -3.97 8.80 31.81
C ALA A 271 -2.83 8.27 30.94
N THR A 272 -2.63 6.95 30.88
CA THR A 272 -1.49 6.32 30.21
C THR A 272 -1.55 6.51 28.69
N ALA A 273 -0.36 6.57 28.08
CA ALA A 273 -0.16 6.54 26.64
C ALA A 273 0.69 5.31 26.25
N GLU A 274 0.48 4.82 25.03
CA GLU A 274 1.11 3.62 24.49
C GLU A 274 1.52 3.87 23.03
N GLU A 275 2.73 3.47 22.63
CA GLU A 275 3.21 3.54 21.25
C GLU A 275 3.17 2.15 20.60
N TYR A 276 2.51 2.06 19.44
CA TYR A 276 2.57 0.91 18.55
C TYR A 276 3.75 1.02 17.58
N ASP A 277 4.54 -0.04 17.48
CA ASP A 277 5.62 -0.17 16.51
C ASP A 277 5.19 -1.11 15.35
N PRO A 278 4.90 -0.58 14.15
CA PRO A 278 4.42 -1.40 13.03
C PRO A 278 5.48 -2.38 12.49
N SER A 279 6.77 -2.18 12.79
CA SER A 279 7.84 -3.10 12.35
C SER A 279 7.87 -4.40 13.15
N THR A 280 7.34 -4.39 14.38
CA THR A 280 7.29 -5.55 15.27
C THR A 280 5.87 -6.01 15.60
N GLY A 281 4.87 -5.16 15.37
CA GLY A 281 3.49 -5.39 15.79
C GLY A 281 3.28 -5.27 17.32
N LEU A 282 4.26 -4.73 18.05
CA LEU A 282 4.24 -4.66 19.51
C LEU A 282 3.90 -3.25 20.03
N TRP A 283 3.42 -3.20 21.27
CA TRP A 283 3.13 -1.97 22.00
C TRP A 283 4.20 -1.71 23.07
N SER A 284 4.50 -0.43 23.32
CA SER A 284 5.38 0.01 24.40
C SER A 284 4.78 1.18 25.17
N ALA A 285 5.08 1.31 26.47
CA ALA A 285 4.56 2.42 27.27
C ALA A 285 5.19 3.76 26.84
N ALA A 286 4.36 4.80 26.73
CA ALA A 286 4.73 6.15 26.30
C ALA A 286 4.46 7.20 27.40
N GLY A 287 4.61 6.80 28.66
CA GLY A 287 4.32 7.63 29.83
C GLY A 287 2.82 7.80 30.11
N ALA A 288 2.47 8.90 30.78
CA ALA A 288 1.10 9.25 31.11
C ALA A 288 0.92 10.77 31.16
N LEU A 289 -0.28 11.22 30.81
CA LEU A 289 -0.75 12.59 30.98
C LEU A 289 -0.80 12.98 32.46
N GLY A 290 -0.54 14.26 32.75
CA GLY A 290 -0.76 14.86 34.07
C GLY A 290 -2.24 14.91 34.48
N THR A 291 -3.17 14.85 33.51
CA THR A 291 -4.60 14.67 33.79
C THR A 291 -5.24 13.68 32.82
N ALA A 292 -5.86 12.63 33.38
CA ALA A 292 -6.64 11.64 32.65
C ALA A 292 -7.83 12.29 31.93
N ARG A 293 -8.00 11.99 30.64
CA ARG A 293 -8.97 12.68 29.77
C ARG A 293 -9.48 11.78 28.66
N GLU A 294 -10.76 11.93 28.31
CA GLU A 294 -11.36 11.39 27.08
C GLU A 294 -11.97 12.51 26.25
N LEU A 295 -12.34 12.23 24.99
CA LEU A 295 -13.01 13.19 24.09
C LEU A 295 -12.22 14.51 23.94
N HIS A 296 -10.90 14.38 24.07
CA HIS A 296 -9.88 15.38 23.78
C HIS A 296 -9.43 15.23 22.31
N THR A 297 -8.60 16.15 21.86
CA THR A 297 -7.94 16.05 20.56
C THR A 297 -6.44 15.89 20.73
N ALA A 298 -5.79 15.16 19.82
CA ALA A 298 -4.36 15.09 19.70
C ALA A 298 -3.96 15.37 18.24
N VAL A 299 -3.04 16.29 18.02
CA VAL A 299 -2.57 16.66 16.68
C VAL A 299 -1.05 16.62 16.60
N PRO A 300 -0.46 16.13 15.50
CA PRO A 300 0.96 16.27 15.25
C PRO A 300 1.29 17.75 14.99
N LEU A 301 2.43 18.19 15.51
CA LEU A 301 3.03 19.49 15.24
C LEU A 301 4.15 19.32 14.18
N SER A 302 4.49 20.39 13.45
CA SER A 302 5.59 20.36 12.48
C SER A 302 6.97 20.11 13.12
N THR A 303 7.08 20.26 14.44
CA THR A 303 8.26 19.88 15.24
C THR A 303 8.36 18.37 15.52
N GLY A 304 7.42 17.56 15.02
CA GLY A 304 7.32 16.13 15.30
C GLY A 304 6.70 15.78 16.66
N GLN A 305 6.45 16.76 17.52
CA GLN A 305 5.76 16.61 18.79
C GLN A 305 4.24 16.43 18.59
N VAL A 306 3.52 15.99 19.64
CA VAL A 306 2.05 15.85 19.61
C VAL A 306 1.41 16.74 20.67
N LEU A 307 0.54 17.68 20.26
CA LEU A 307 -0.27 18.50 21.16
C LEU A 307 -1.57 17.78 21.50
N VAL A 308 -1.79 17.55 22.79
CA VAL A 308 -3.02 16.97 23.37
C VAL A 308 -3.79 18.08 24.09
N ALA A 309 -5.00 18.39 23.62
CA ALA A 309 -5.77 19.54 24.10
C ALA A 309 -7.19 19.18 24.58
N GLY A 310 -7.59 19.76 25.72
CA GLY A 310 -8.95 19.68 26.26
C GLY A 310 -9.39 18.27 26.64
N GLY A 311 -10.67 17.96 26.43
CA GLY A 311 -11.31 16.73 26.87
C GLY A 311 -12.02 16.88 28.21
N MET A 312 -12.66 15.81 28.67
CA MET A 312 -13.37 15.79 29.95
C MET A 312 -12.64 15.00 31.04
N TYR A 313 -12.83 15.40 32.30
CA TYR A 313 -12.35 14.69 33.49
C TYR A 313 -13.50 14.25 34.42
N GLY A 314 -13.31 13.18 35.20
CA GLY A 314 -14.39 12.59 36.01
C GLY A 314 -15.60 12.06 35.20
N SER A 315 -16.79 12.13 35.80
CA SER A 315 -18.04 11.54 35.29
C SER A 315 -19.17 12.55 35.01
N ALA A 316 -19.00 13.83 35.37
CA ALA A 316 -20.01 14.87 35.15
C ALA A 316 -19.76 15.65 33.84
N ALA A 317 -20.83 15.97 33.12
CA ALA A 317 -20.77 16.72 31.85
C ALA A 317 -20.30 18.19 31.98
N THR A 318 -20.10 18.68 33.20
CA THR A 318 -19.56 20.01 33.53
C THR A 318 -18.02 20.07 33.56
N ASN A 319 -17.35 18.93 33.42
CA ASN A 319 -15.93 18.80 33.72
C ASN A 319 -15.05 18.91 32.46
N ALA A 320 -15.17 20.02 31.74
CA ALA A 320 -14.31 20.31 30.58
C ALA A 320 -12.90 20.75 31.05
N LEU A 321 -11.84 20.34 30.32
CA LEU A 321 -10.46 20.73 30.59
C LEU A 321 -10.03 21.94 29.75
N GLY A 322 -9.38 22.91 30.41
CA GLY A 322 -8.62 23.99 29.76
C GLY A 322 -7.13 23.66 29.55
N SER A 323 -6.64 22.58 30.16
CA SER A 323 -5.24 22.17 30.05
C SER A 323 -4.94 21.51 28.71
N ALA A 324 -3.74 21.79 28.20
CA ALA A 324 -3.12 21.07 27.11
C ALA A 324 -1.72 20.60 27.52
N GLU A 325 -1.27 19.52 26.89
CA GLU A 325 0.00 18.84 27.16
C GLU A 325 0.65 18.49 25.81
N VAL A 326 1.97 18.52 25.75
CA VAL A 326 2.75 18.15 24.56
C VAL A 326 3.59 16.92 24.87
N TYR A 327 3.53 15.94 23.97
CA TYR A 327 4.40 14.76 23.96
C TYR A 327 5.58 14.99 23.02
N ALA A 328 6.79 14.65 23.47
CA ALA A 328 8.01 14.71 22.68
C ALA A 328 8.54 13.29 22.39
N PRO A 329 8.29 12.71 21.20
CA PRO A 329 8.61 11.30 20.89
C PRO A 329 10.05 10.88 21.19
N ASP A 330 11.03 11.72 20.84
CA ASP A 330 12.46 11.40 20.98
C ASP A 330 12.90 11.18 22.43
N THR A 331 12.19 11.80 23.37
CA THR A 331 12.45 11.67 24.82
C THR A 331 11.39 10.84 25.54
N ARG A 332 10.25 10.59 24.88
CA ARG A 332 9.02 10.00 25.45
C ARG A 332 8.49 10.74 26.68
N LEU A 333 8.75 12.05 26.76
CA LEU A 333 8.33 12.90 27.87
C LEU A 333 7.09 13.73 27.55
N TRP A 334 6.31 14.00 28.59
CA TRP A 334 5.15 14.88 28.58
C TRP A 334 5.51 16.23 29.21
N SER A 335 5.01 17.33 28.63
CA SER A 335 5.18 18.69 29.14
C SER A 335 3.86 19.45 29.10
N VAL A 336 3.50 20.12 30.19
CA VAL A 336 2.28 20.94 30.26
C VAL A 336 2.51 22.25 29.50
N THR A 337 1.55 22.67 28.68
CA THR A 337 1.59 23.96 27.96
C THR A 337 0.77 25.03 28.70
N THR A 338 0.73 26.25 28.17
CA THR A 338 -0.23 27.27 28.61
C THR A 338 -1.67 26.75 28.49
N VAL A 339 -2.58 27.19 29.37
CA VAL A 339 -4.00 26.82 29.30
C VAL A 339 -4.73 27.51 28.15
N MET A 340 -5.71 26.82 27.56
CA MET A 340 -6.70 27.40 26.64
C MET A 340 -7.54 28.46 27.38
N GLY A 341 -7.97 29.52 26.69
CA GLY A 341 -8.92 30.48 27.24
C GLY A 341 -10.32 29.91 27.45
N GLY A 342 -10.71 28.90 26.66
CA GLY A 342 -11.95 28.15 26.82
C GLY A 342 -11.71 26.66 27.08
N ALA A 343 -12.02 26.19 28.30
CA ALA A 343 -12.06 24.76 28.64
C ALA A 343 -13.16 24.02 27.85
N ARG A 344 -12.79 22.92 27.19
CA ARG A 344 -13.64 22.28 26.17
C ARG A 344 -13.39 20.78 25.95
N TYR A 345 -14.44 20.07 25.53
CA TYR A 345 -14.39 18.68 25.06
C TYR A 345 -15.36 18.45 23.89
N VAL A 346 -15.18 17.39 23.10
CA VAL A 346 -15.87 17.21 21.80
C VAL A 346 -15.68 18.40 20.83
N HIS A 347 -14.55 19.09 20.97
CA HIS A 347 -14.07 20.08 20.02
C HIS A 347 -13.29 19.39 18.90
N VAL A 348 -13.08 20.09 17.80
CA VAL A 348 -12.13 19.69 16.76
C VAL A 348 -10.80 20.41 16.96
N ALA A 349 -9.71 19.78 16.53
CA ALA A 349 -8.42 20.42 16.39
C ALA A 349 -7.85 20.11 15.00
N VAL A 350 -7.35 21.14 14.32
CA VAL A 350 -6.84 21.04 12.95
C VAL A 350 -5.48 21.76 12.89
N PRO A 351 -4.38 21.08 12.50
CA PRO A 351 -3.10 21.75 12.27
C PRO A 351 -3.24 22.73 11.09
N LEU A 352 -2.65 23.92 11.25
CA LEU A 352 -2.61 24.95 10.21
C LEU A 352 -1.22 24.89 9.57
N GLU A 353 -1.12 24.12 8.50
CA GLU A 353 0.14 23.85 7.78
C GLU A 353 0.86 25.14 7.36
N GLY A 354 2.19 25.12 7.43
CA GLY A 354 3.04 26.26 7.07
C GLY A 354 2.84 27.52 7.92
N ARG A 355 2.24 27.41 9.13
CA ARG A 355 1.95 28.57 10.00
C ARG A 355 2.31 28.41 11.49
N GLY A 356 2.85 27.27 11.90
CA GLY A 356 3.17 27.00 13.31
C GLY A 356 1.99 27.15 14.28
N LYS A 357 0.78 26.79 13.82
CA LYS A 357 -0.46 26.94 14.59
C LYS A 357 -1.35 25.71 14.53
N VAL A 358 -2.17 25.51 15.56
CA VAL A 358 -3.29 24.55 15.59
C VAL A 358 -4.57 25.33 15.86
N LEU A 359 -5.58 25.20 15.01
CA LEU A 359 -6.94 25.68 15.29
C LEU A 359 -7.64 24.70 16.22
N VAL A 360 -8.31 25.19 17.26
CA VAL A 360 -9.19 24.45 18.15
C VAL A 360 -10.55 25.14 18.17
N ALA A 361 -11.62 24.44 17.75
CA ALA A 361 -12.93 25.05 17.50
C ALA A 361 -14.10 24.32 18.16
N GLY A 362 -15.05 25.11 18.67
CA GLY A 362 -16.31 24.64 19.24
C GLY A 362 -16.14 23.67 20.41
N GLY A 363 -17.05 22.70 20.50
CA GLY A 363 -17.10 21.71 21.58
C GLY A 363 -18.10 22.08 22.67
N ILE A 364 -17.88 21.55 23.87
CA ILE A 364 -18.74 21.71 25.04
C ILE A 364 -17.93 22.33 26.19
N SER A 365 -18.47 23.40 26.76
CA SER A 365 -17.87 24.14 27.88
C SER A 365 -18.06 23.48 29.26
N VAL A 366 -17.45 24.04 30.30
CA VAL A 366 -17.68 23.66 31.71
C VAL A 366 -19.13 23.81 32.19
N SER A 367 -19.96 24.62 31.52
CA SER A 367 -21.40 24.72 31.83
C SER A 367 -22.27 23.74 31.04
N GLY A 368 -21.67 22.84 30.24
CA GLY A 368 -22.39 21.95 29.33
C GLY A 368 -22.93 22.63 28.06
N ALA A 369 -22.73 23.95 27.92
CA ALA A 369 -23.15 24.69 26.74
C ALA A 369 -22.26 24.37 25.52
N SER A 370 -22.87 24.30 24.33
CA SER A 370 -22.13 24.20 23.07
C SER A 370 -21.39 25.51 22.80
N LEU A 371 -20.16 25.42 22.31
CA LEU A 371 -19.28 26.56 22.08
C LEU A 371 -19.34 27.05 20.63
N LYS A 372 -19.36 28.38 20.46
CA LYS A 372 -19.07 29.08 19.19
C LYS A 372 -17.62 29.59 19.11
N THR A 373 -16.93 29.61 20.23
CA THR A 373 -15.55 30.12 20.36
C THR A 373 -14.55 29.19 19.70
N ALA A 374 -13.52 29.77 19.10
CA ALA A 374 -12.35 29.07 18.62
C ALA A 374 -11.07 29.81 19.03
N GLU A 375 -9.98 29.07 19.10
CA GLU A 375 -8.68 29.53 19.56
C GLU A 375 -7.59 28.89 18.70
N THR A 376 -6.44 29.55 18.59
CA THR A 376 -5.24 28.98 17.97
C THR A 376 -4.13 28.80 18.99
N TYR A 377 -3.52 27.62 19.03
CA TYR A 377 -2.26 27.40 19.73
C TYR A 377 -1.11 27.72 18.77
N ALA A 378 -0.31 28.73 19.08
CA ALA A 378 0.93 29.04 18.37
C ALA A 378 2.12 28.37 19.06
N TYR A 379 3.01 27.77 18.26
CA TYR A 379 4.23 27.10 18.72
C TYR A 379 5.42 27.46 17.83
N ASP A 380 6.64 27.29 18.34
CA ASP A 380 7.84 27.52 17.55
C ASP A 380 8.08 26.37 16.56
N ALA A 381 7.47 26.48 15.37
CA ALA A 381 7.62 25.50 14.30
C ALA A 381 9.06 25.32 13.79
N CYS A 382 9.96 26.27 14.10
CA CYS A 382 11.39 26.19 13.77
C CYS A 382 12.25 25.62 14.90
N ALA A 383 11.66 25.21 16.04
CA ALA A 383 12.39 24.57 17.12
C ALA A 383 12.93 23.20 16.65
N GLY A 384 14.26 23.08 16.56
CA GLY A 384 14.95 21.88 16.09
C GLY A 384 15.13 21.78 14.57
N VAL A 385 14.68 22.78 13.80
CA VAL A 385 14.89 22.83 12.35
C VAL A 385 16.25 23.48 12.06
N SER A 386 17.18 22.71 11.51
CA SER A 386 18.42 23.20 10.90
C SER A 386 18.17 23.49 9.41
N CYS A 387 18.72 24.61 8.92
CA CYS A 387 18.64 25.03 7.53
C CYS A 387 20.05 25.20 6.95
N ASP A 388 20.93 24.25 7.24
CA ASP A 388 22.36 24.30 6.90
C ASP A 388 22.66 23.53 5.59
N SER A 389 21.62 23.00 4.93
CA SER A 389 21.72 22.15 3.74
C SER A 389 20.85 22.70 2.62
N ALA A 390 21.43 23.61 1.84
CA ALA A 390 20.76 24.27 0.72
C ALA A 390 20.36 23.27 -0.39
N PRO A 391 19.29 23.53 -1.17
CA PRO A 391 18.74 22.56 -2.14
C PRO A 391 19.64 22.30 -3.36
N GLY A 392 20.68 23.09 -3.56
CA GLY A 392 21.59 22.99 -4.70
C GLY A 392 22.63 24.12 -4.69
N PRO A 393 23.61 24.09 -5.62
CA PRO A 393 24.75 25.03 -5.62
C PRO A 393 24.35 26.48 -5.84
N CYS A 394 23.16 26.75 -6.39
CA CYS A 394 22.62 28.09 -6.65
C CYS A 394 21.79 28.70 -5.51
N TYR A 395 21.90 28.16 -4.31
CA TYR A 395 21.30 28.72 -3.10
C TYR A 395 22.37 29.05 -2.06
N GLU A 396 22.16 30.10 -1.28
CA GLU A 396 23.02 30.45 -0.15
C GLU A 396 23.05 29.31 0.88
N ALA A 397 24.21 29.05 1.47
CA ALA A 397 24.43 27.90 2.34
C ALA A 397 23.60 27.95 3.63
N ALA A 398 23.37 29.15 4.16
CA ALA A 398 22.53 29.39 5.33
C ALA A 398 21.10 29.73 4.90
N GLY A 399 20.16 28.83 5.18
CA GLY A 399 18.73 29.08 5.01
C GLY A 399 18.11 29.75 6.25
N THR A 400 17.00 30.46 6.04
CA THR A 400 16.15 30.95 7.12
C THR A 400 14.97 30.01 7.32
N CYS A 401 14.68 29.60 8.56
CA CYS A 401 13.45 28.85 8.84
C CYS A 401 12.25 29.81 8.97
N GLY A 402 11.22 29.59 8.14
CA GLY A 402 9.91 30.23 8.23
C GLY A 402 8.82 29.18 8.48
N ASN A 403 8.12 29.27 9.62
CA ASN A 403 7.01 28.38 9.99
C ASN A 403 7.32 26.86 9.89
N GLY A 404 8.57 26.46 10.16
CA GLY A 404 9.03 25.07 10.08
C GLY A 404 9.51 24.62 8.70
N VAL A 405 9.58 25.53 7.72
CA VAL A 405 10.13 25.27 6.38
C VAL A 405 11.40 26.09 6.21
N CYS A 406 12.48 25.46 5.74
CA CYS A 406 13.70 26.17 5.36
C CYS A 406 13.51 26.87 4.01
N SER A 407 13.77 28.18 3.97
CA SER A 407 13.89 28.96 2.74
C SER A 407 15.33 29.42 2.56
N TYR A 408 15.84 29.30 1.35
CA TYR A 408 17.21 29.65 1.01
C TYR A 408 17.18 30.77 -0.02
N ALA A 409 17.99 31.81 0.15
CA ALA A 409 18.12 32.85 -0.86
C ALA A 409 18.80 32.27 -2.11
N PRO A 410 18.30 32.49 -3.32
CA PRO A 410 19.04 32.13 -4.53
C PRO A 410 20.27 33.03 -4.64
N LYS A 411 21.41 32.44 -5.05
CA LYS A 411 22.63 33.18 -5.35
C LYS A 411 22.41 34.11 -6.55
N ALA A 412 23.21 35.18 -6.62
CA ALA A 412 23.12 36.16 -7.70
C ALA A 412 23.26 35.54 -9.09
N SER A 413 22.59 36.15 -10.09
CA SER A 413 22.74 35.73 -11.48
C SER A 413 24.19 35.86 -11.94
N GLY A 414 24.71 34.85 -12.64
CA GLY A 414 26.12 34.76 -13.04
C GLY A 414 27.06 34.16 -11.98
N THR A 415 26.56 33.74 -10.81
CA THR A 415 27.38 33.02 -9.83
C THR A 415 27.72 31.63 -10.39
N SER A 416 29.00 31.27 -10.43
CA SER A 416 29.43 29.93 -10.89
C SER A 416 28.82 28.82 -10.03
N CYS A 417 28.39 27.77 -10.71
CA CYS A 417 27.87 26.54 -10.14
C CYS A 417 28.36 25.34 -10.96
N ASP A 418 27.71 24.19 -10.78
CA ASP A 418 27.90 22.94 -11.53
C ASP A 418 26.49 22.35 -11.62
N ASP A 419 25.97 22.13 -12.83
CA ASP A 419 24.63 21.56 -13.03
C ASP A 419 24.62 20.02 -13.12
N GLY A 420 25.80 19.40 -13.12
CA GLY A 420 26.02 17.96 -13.24
C GLY A 420 25.98 17.44 -14.67
N ASP A 421 25.75 18.28 -15.69
CA ASP A 421 25.84 17.92 -17.10
C ASP A 421 27.22 18.30 -17.68
N ALA A 422 28.10 17.29 -17.79
CA ALA A 422 29.43 17.44 -18.39
C ALA A 422 29.40 17.87 -19.87
N CYS A 423 28.24 17.88 -20.53
CA CYS A 423 28.04 18.44 -21.86
C CYS A 423 27.60 19.90 -21.88
N THR A 424 27.55 20.56 -20.72
CA THR A 424 27.52 22.01 -20.62
C THR A 424 28.79 22.57 -19.99
N GLY A 425 28.99 23.88 -20.11
CA GLY A 425 30.10 24.58 -19.48
C GLY A 425 29.82 26.06 -19.28
N GLN A 426 30.63 26.70 -18.43
CA GLN A 426 30.37 28.06 -17.90
C GLN A 426 29.08 28.13 -17.07
N ASP A 427 28.78 27.07 -16.33
CA ASP A 427 27.57 26.88 -15.55
C ASP A 427 27.38 28.02 -14.54
N ALA A 428 26.25 28.69 -14.67
CA ALA A 428 25.95 29.88 -13.91
C ALA A 428 24.53 29.81 -13.34
N CYS A 429 24.40 30.30 -12.11
CA CYS A 429 23.11 30.50 -11.48
C CYS A 429 22.35 31.58 -12.25
N ASN A 430 21.07 31.33 -12.54
CA ASN A 430 20.21 32.30 -13.23
C ASN A 430 19.60 33.39 -12.32
N GLY A 431 19.93 33.40 -11.02
CA GLY A 431 19.31 34.28 -10.02
C GLY A 431 17.97 33.79 -9.47
N ALA A 432 17.41 32.71 -10.02
CA ALA A 432 16.18 32.05 -9.56
C ALA A 432 16.44 30.65 -8.95
N GLY A 433 17.69 30.36 -8.58
CA GLY A 433 18.08 29.11 -7.92
C GLY A 433 18.31 27.91 -8.86
N VAL A 434 18.34 28.13 -10.19
CA VAL A 434 18.69 27.11 -11.18
C VAL A 434 20.13 27.32 -11.63
N CYS A 435 20.91 26.24 -11.67
CA CYS A 435 22.20 26.18 -12.35
C CYS A 435 21.97 25.70 -13.79
N ALA A 436 22.62 26.33 -14.77
CA ALA A 436 22.63 25.86 -16.16
C ALA A 436 23.90 26.34 -16.87
N GLY A 437 24.56 25.47 -17.62
CA GLY A 437 25.66 25.83 -18.53
C GLY A 437 25.23 26.12 -19.97
N SER A 438 26.20 26.53 -20.78
CA SER A 438 26.08 26.60 -22.24
C SER A 438 26.53 25.27 -22.85
N ALA A 439 25.77 24.74 -23.83
CA ALA A 439 26.09 23.45 -24.45
C ALA A 439 27.49 23.44 -25.10
N THR A 440 28.27 22.40 -24.82
CA THR A 440 29.62 22.17 -25.35
C THR A 440 29.58 21.99 -26.88
N SER A 441 30.29 22.85 -27.61
CA SER A 441 30.27 22.85 -29.08
C SER A 441 31.25 21.84 -29.67
N CYS A 442 30.72 20.75 -30.23
CA CYS A 442 31.48 19.71 -30.92
C CYS A 442 31.56 19.97 -32.43
N SER A 443 32.10 21.14 -32.82
CA SER A 443 32.19 21.59 -34.21
C SER A 443 33.61 21.52 -34.80
N SER A 444 34.51 20.72 -34.20
CA SER A 444 35.93 20.63 -34.58
C SER A 444 36.37 19.16 -34.67
N PRO A 445 36.00 18.46 -35.75
CA PRO A 445 36.36 17.06 -35.95
C PRO A 445 37.88 16.85 -36.08
N PRO A 446 38.42 15.66 -35.70
CA PRO A 446 39.87 15.40 -35.71
C PRO A 446 40.55 15.38 -37.10
N GLY A 447 39.79 15.41 -38.20
CA GLY A 447 40.35 15.38 -39.54
C GLY A 447 39.29 15.29 -40.65
N GLN A 448 39.73 15.32 -41.90
CA GLN A 448 38.82 15.42 -43.06
C GLN A 448 37.90 14.19 -43.25
N CYS A 449 38.24 13.04 -42.67
CA CYS A 449 37.47 11.79 -42.76
C CYS A 449 36.42 11.61 -41.65
N TYR A 450 36.01 12.69 -40.98
CA TYR A 450 34.93 12.72 -39.98
C TYR A 450 33.82 13.67 -40.43
N VAL A 451 32.59 13.46 -39.96
CA VAL A 451 31.48 14.40 -40.19
C VAL A 451 31.70 15.71 -39.42
N ALA A 452 31.12 16.81 -39.91
CA ALA A 452 31.39 18.15 -39.37
C ALA A 452 30.90 18.35 -37.94
N ASP A 453 29.73 17.80 -37.60
CA ASP A 453 29.08 17.96 -36.30
C ASP A 453 29.25 16.68 -35.47
N GLY A 454 29.88 16.81 -34.31
CA GLY A 454 29.98 15.77 -33.30
C GLY A 454 28.88 15.86 -32.25
N THR A 455 28.76 14.82 -31.42
CA THR A 455 27.88 14.80 -30.25
C THR A 455 28.71 14.65 -28.98
N CYS A 456 28.39 15.42 -27.94
CA CYS A 456 29.01 15.27 -26.64
C CYS A 456 28.51 13.98 -25.95
N GLY A 457 29.43 13.15 -25.46
CA GLY A 457 29.16 11.96 -24.65
C GLY A 457 29.04 12.30 -23.16
N GLY A 458 28.47 11.39 -22.37
CA GLY A 458 28.22 11.60 -20.93
C GLY A 458 29.47 11.76 -20.03
N ASP A 459 30.67 11.78 -20.62
CA ASP A 459 31.96 12.11 -20.02
C ASP A 459 32.49 13.50 -20.42
N GLY A 460 31.70 14.29 -21.17
CA GLY A 460 32.08 15.58 -21.72
C GLY A 460 32.89 15.51 -23.03
N ALA A 461 33.17 14.32 -23.56
CA ALA A 461 33.98 14.15 -24.76
C ALA A 461 33.16 14.27 -26.06
N CYS A 462 33.66 15.03 -27.03
CA CYS A 462 33.06 15.11 -28.36
C CYS A 462 33.34 13.86 -29.19
N ALA A 463 32.30 13.09 -29.51
CA ALA A 463 32.35 11.95 -30.42
C ALA A 463 31.93 12.37 -31.85
N TYR A 464 32.73 11.98 -32.85
CA TYR A 464 32.49 12.30 -34.27
C TYR A 464 32.37 11.01 -35.08
N ALA A 465 31.36 10.92 -35.96
CA ALA A 465 31.21 9.79 -36.86
C ALA A 465 32.20 9.86 -38.05
N TYR A 466 32.68 8.71 -38.52
CA TYR A 466 33.52 8.64 -39.72
C TYR A 466 32.69 8.94 -40.99
N LYS A 467 33.31 9.59 -41.97
CA LYS A 467 32.78 9.65 -43.34
C LYS A 467 32.81 8.26 -43.98
N ALA A 468 31.92 8.02 -44.94
CA ALA A 468 31.87 6.78 -45.69
C ALA A 468 33.20 6.49 -46.41
N SER A 469 33.52 5.20 -46.56
CA SER A 469 34.68 4.75 -47.34
C SER A 469 34.55 5.21 -48.79
N GLY A 470 35.61 5.77 -49.36
CA GLY A 470 35.61 6.38 -50.70
C GLY A 470 35.26 7.88 -50.74
N ALA A 471 34.97 8.53 -49.61
CA ALA A 471 34.84 9.99 -49.58
C ALA A 471 36.20 10.68 -49.83
N SER A 472 36.22 11.78 -50.59
CA SER A 472 37.46 12.52 -50.88
C SER A 472 38.08 13.13 -49.62
N CYS A 473 39.39 13.07 -49.53
CA CYS A 473 40.20 13.71 -48.50
C CYS A 473 41.57 14.10 -49.08
N ASP A 474 42.37 14.79 -48.28
CA ASP A 474 43.77 15.14 -48.55
C ASP A 474 44.60 14.56 -47.39
N ASP A 475 45.60 13.73 -47.69
CA ASP A 475 46.51 13.11 -46.70
C ASP A 475 47.79 13.94 -46.44
N GLY A 476 48.01 14.99 -47.23
CA GLY A 476 49.13 15.91 -47.13
C GLY A 476 50.40 15.51 -47.89
N ASP A 477 50.45 14.34 -48.54
CA ASP A 477 51.56 13.98 -49.44
C ASP A 477 51.28 14.48 -50.86
N ALA A 478 51.91 15.61 -51.22
CA ALA A 478 51.78 16.20 -52.55
C ALA A 478 52.25 15.28 -53.72
N CYS A 479 52.91 14.15 -53.44
CA CYS A 479 53.29 13.15 -54.45
C CYS A 479 52.30 11.96 -54.54
N THR A 480 51.12 12.02 -53.90
CA THR A 480 49.98 11.11 -54.15
C THR A 480 48.81 11.78 -54.89
N VAL A 481 47.94 10.94 -55.47
CA VAL A 481 46.69 11.33 -56.15
C VAL A 481 45.57 10.31 -55.89
N GLU A 482 44.31 10.72 -56.12
CA GLU A 482 43.08 9.94 -55.92
C GLU A 482 42.81 9.55 -54.44
N GLU A 483 43.09 10.47 -53.53
CA GLU A 483 43.01 10.28 -52.08
C GLU A 483 41.57 10.12 -51.55
N THR A 484 41.34 9.04 -50.79
CA THR A 484 40.02 8.69 -50.26
C THR A 484 40.06 8.16 -48.83
N CYS A 485 38.98 8.43 -48.09
CA CYS A 485 38.79 7.98 -46.72
C CYS A 485 38.58 6.47 -46.67
N ASN A 486 39.24 5.80 -45.72
CA ASN A 486 39.16 4.35 -45.55
C ASN A 486 37.91 3.87 -44.75
N GLY A 487 37.07 4.78 -44.26
CA GLY A 487 35.91 4.46 -43.41
C GLY A 487 36.23 4.24 -41.92
N ALA A 488 37.49 4.38 -41.52
CA ALA A 488 37.98 4.26 -40.15
C ALA A 488 38.86 5.47 -39.74
N GLY A 489 38.61 6.64 -40.36
CA GLY A 489 39.26 7.92 -40.03
C GLY A 489 40.60 8.22 -40.71
N GLY A 490 41.13 7.33 -41.56
CA GLY A 490 42.37 7.56 -42.32
C GLY A 490 42.14 7.93 -43.79
N CYS A 491 43.07 8.70 -44.35
CA CYS A 491 43.16 9.08 -45.77
C CYS A 491 44.42 8.44 -46.40
N ALA A 492 44.39 8.08 -47.69
CA ALA A 492 45.55 7.58 -48.43
C ALA A 492 45.35 7.69 -49.96
N GLY A 493 46.43 7.97 -50.71
CA GLY A 493 46.45 8.07 -52.18
C GLY A 493 47.41 7.12 -52.93
N THR A 494 47.60 7.38 -54.24
CA THR A 494 48.47 6.60 -55.16
C THR A 494 49.63 7.44 -55.73
N PRO A 495 50.88 6.92 -55.87
CA PRO A 495 52.04 7.76 -56.19
C PRO A 495 52.13 8.30 -57.64
N VAL A 496 52.66 9.52 -57.79
CA VAL A 496 52.89 10.23 -59.07
C VAL A 496 54.13 9.70 -59.85
N SER A 497 54.08 9.75 -61.19
CA SER A 497 55.11 9.20 -62.11
C SER A 497 55.70 10.26 -63.07
N CYS A 498 57.05 10.33 -63.19
CA CYS A 498 57.78 11.49 -63.72
C CYS A 498 58.70 11.19 -64.95
N ASN A 499 58.12 10.93 -66.12
CA ASN A 499 58.86 10.42 -67.30
C ASN A 499 59.02 11.38 -68.50
N SER A 500 58.73 12.68 -68.36
CA SER A 500 58.69 13.65 -69.49
C SER A 500 59.32 15.02 -69.14
N PRO A 501 60.54 15.33 -69.62
CA PRO A 501 61.24 16.59 -69.30
C PRO A 501 60.77 17.80 -70.13
N PRO A 502 60.90 19.04 -69.61
CA PRO A 502 60.25 20.23 -70.17
C PRO A 502 60.97 20.98 -71.32
N GLY A 503 62.19 20.61 -71.75
CA GLY A 503 62.85 21.36 -72.84
C GLY A 503 64.24 20.90 -73.28
N GLN A 504 64.75 21.51 -74.37
CA GLN A 504 65.99 21.08 -75.03
C GLN A 504 67.24 21.21 -74.15
N CYS A 505 67.30 22.15 -73.22
CA CYS A 505 68.41 22.30 -72.27
C CYS A 505 68.27 21.38 -71.01
N TYR A 506 67.51 20.26 -71.02
CA TYR A 506 67.33 19.33 -69.87
C TYR A 506 67.58 17.82 -70.19
N ALA A 507 67.76 16.99 -69.15
CA ALA A 507 67.99 15.54 -69.20
C ALA A 507 66.71 14.68 -69.01
N ALA A 508 66.79 13.37 -69.32
CA ALA A 508 65.63 12.54 -69.66
C ALA A 508 64.92 11.75 -68.54
N ALA A 509 65.35 11.83 -67.28
CA ALA A 509 64.70 11.14 -66.16
C ALA A 509 64.60 12.08 -64.95
N GLY A 510 63.50 11.98 -64.19
CA GLY A 510 63.19 12.91 -63.10
C GLY A 510 62.50 12.28 -61.89
N THR A 511 62.34 13.07 -60.83
CA THR A 511 61.84 12.63 -59.51
C THR A 511 60.77 13.58 -58.97
N CYS A 512 59.73 13.05 -58.31
CA CYS A 512 58.71 13.86 -57.63
C CYS A 512 59.27 14.46 -56.33
N SER A 513 59.07 15.76 -56.14
CA SER A 513 59.28 16.47 -54.88
C SER A 513 58.27 17.61 -54.83
N GLU A 514 57.57 17.78 -53.69
CA GLU A 514 56.56 18.84 -53.50
C GLU A 514 55.49 18.86 -54.63
N GLY A 515 55.08 17.68 -55.10
CA GLY A 515 54.08 17.52 -56.17
C GLY A 515 54.55 17.87 -57.59
N ALA A 516 55.83 18.17 -57.78
CA ALA A 516 56.40 18.48 -59.09
C ALA A 516 57.50 17.50 -59.52
N CYS A 517 57.51 17.13 -60.80
CA CYS A 517 58.58 16.34 -61.42
C CYS A 517 59.79 17.21 -61.75
N THR A 518 60.96 16.90 -61.19
CA THR A 518 62.21 17.66 -61.35
C THR A 518 63.19 16.99 -62.31
N TYR A 519 63.89 17.79 -63.14
CA TYR A 519 64.82 17.31 -64.19
C TYR A 519 66.12 18.15 -64.23
N ALA A 520 67.27 17.55 -64.53
CA ALA A 520 68.57 18.22 -64.49
C ALA A 520 68.92 18.98 -65.80
N PRO A 521 69.48 20.21 -65.75
CA PRO A 521 69.82 21.02 -66.93
C PRO A 521 71.17 20.66 -67.61
N LYS A 522 71.31 21.05 -68.88
CA LYS A 522 72.52 20.95 -69.71
C LYS A 522 73.42 22.19 -69.59
N ALA A 523 74.71 22.03 -69.91
CA ALA A 523 75.77 23.02 -69.66
C ALA A 523 75.61 24.36 -70.41
N ALA A 524 76.18 25.42 -69.83
CA ALA A 524 76.18 26.78 -70.38
C ALA A 524 76.95 26.88 -71.72
N GLY A 525 76.46 27.72 -72.63
CA GLY A 525 77.04 27.90 -73.97
C GLY A 525 76.62 26.82 -74.99
N THR A 526 75.82 25.82 -74.58
CA THR A 526 75.18 24.90 -75.54
C THR A 526 74.25 25.70 -76.45
N ALA A 527 74.38 25.58 -77.77
CA ALA A 527 73.51 26.29 -78.70
C ALA A 527 72.04 25.88 -78.51
N CYS A 528 71.16 26.87 -78.51
CA CYS A 528 69.71 26.75 -78.49
C CYS A 528 69.11 27.83 -79.38
N ASP A 529 67.82 27.70 -79.64
CA ASP A 529 67.01 28.70 -80.34
C ASP A 529 65.92 29.12 -79.34
N ASP A 530 65.81 30.42 -79.06
CA ASP A 530 64.79 30.97 -78.15
C ASP A 530 63.47 31.29 -78.88
N GLY A 531 63.46 31.18 -80.21
CA GLY A 531 62.31 31.45 -81.06
C GLY A 531 62.00 32.93 -81.31
N ASN A 532 62.87 33.86 -80.91
CA ASN A 532 62.60 35.29 -80.91
C ASN A 532 63.37 36.06 -81.99
N GLY A 533 62.70 36.42 -83.09
CA GLY A 533 63.29 37.20 -84.19
C GLY A 533 63.65 38.67 -83.90
N GLY A 534 63.52 39.12 -82.65
CA GLY A 534 63.89 40.48 -82.20
C GLY A 534 65.27 40.57 -81.51
N THR A 535 65.98 39.45 -81.39
CA THR A 535 67.26 39.32 -80.69
C THR A 535 68.31 38.64 -81.58
N LEU A 536 69.60 38.72 -81.21
CA LEU A 536 70.71 38.16 -82.00
C LEU A 536 71.79 37.52 -81.10
N ASN A 537 72.07 36.24 -81.36
CA ASN A 537 73.10 35.36 -80.76
C ASN A 537 72.71 34.68 -79.43
N ASP A 538 71.76 33.75 -79.49
CA ASP A 538 71.16 33.09 -78.32
C ASP A 538 71.86 31.76 -77.94
N VAL A 539 72.04 31.48 -76.63
CA VAL A 539 72.76 30.30 -76.10
C VAL A 539 72.19 29.82 -74.74
N CYS A 540 72.26 28.51 -74.43
CA CYS A 540 71.74 27.97 -73.17
C CYS A 540 72.57 28.58 -72.01
N SER A 541 71.91 29.15 -71.01
CA SER A 541 72.52 29.80 -69.84
C SER A 541 73.22 28.85 -68.86
N GLY A 542 73.10 27.53 -69.04
CA GLY A 542 73.49 26.52 -68.05
C GLY A 542 72.47 26.31 -66.92
N ALA A 543 71.46 27.18 -66.84
CA ALA A 543 70.29 27.06 -65.96
C ALA A 543 69.00 26.72 -66.74
N GLY A 544 69.11 26.31 -68.01
CA GLY A 544 67.99 25.83 -68.82
C GLY A 544 67.29 26.85 -69.74
N VAL A 545 67.86 28.04 -69.97
CA VAL A 545 67.20 29.19 -70.65
C VAL A 545 68.05 29.76 -71.81
N CYS A 546 67.43 30.40 -72.82
CA CYS A 546 68.03 30.96 -74.06
C CYS A 546 67.52 32.43 -74.28
N ALA A 547 68.35 33.45 -74.66
CA ALA A 547 67.89 34.87 -74.84
C ALA A 547 68.93 35.92 -75.42
N GLY A 548 68.42 37.10 -75.92
CA GLY A 548 69.17 38.35 -76.32
C GLY A 548 68.53 39.75 -75.94
N VAL A 549 68.81 40.89 -76.64
CA VAL A 549 68.70 42.31 -76.09
C VAL A 549 67.83 43.41 -76.86
N PRO A 550 67.06 44.37 -76.20
CA PRO A 550 65.94 45.22 -76.80
C PRO A 550 65.79 46.78 -76.41
N ALA A 551 64.68 47.54 -76.73
CA ALA A 551 64.46 49.04 -76.50
C ALA A 551 62.98 49.64 -76.40
N CYS A 552 62.71 50.83 -75.74
CA CYS A 552 61.36 51.50 -75.45
C CYS A 552 61.31 53.06 -75.36
N THR A 553 60.11 53.70 -75.31
CA THR A 553 59.93 55.19 -75.15
C THR A 553 58.75 55.84 -74.34
N THR A 554 57.44 55.58 -74.58
CA THR A 554 56.31 56.52 -74.18
C THR A 554 55.35 56.14 -73.00
N PRO A 555 54.89 57.09 -72.11
CA PRO A 555 54.11 56.82 -70.87
C PRO A 555 52.58 56.60 -70.98
N PRO A 556 51.90 56.02 -69.95
CA PRO A 556 50.49 55.59 -70.03
C PRO A 556 49.38 56.41 -69.34
N ASP A 557 49.60 57.19 -68.26
CA ASP A 557 48.49 57.81 -67.48
C ASP A 557 48.80 59.16 -66.79
N ALA A 558 47.79 59.70 -66.08
CA ALA A 558 47.80 61.04 -65.48
C ALA A 558 48.54 61.18 -64.14
N CYS A 559 48.72 60.11 -63.34
CA CYS A 559 49.55 60.16 -62.12
C CYS A 559 51.04 59.80 -62.44
N HIS A 560 51.50 59.76 -63.71
CA HIS A 560 52.91 59.48 -64.12
C HIS A 560 53.53 60.54 -65.08
N ASP A 561 54.86 60.53 -65.23
CA ASP A 561 55.68 61.46 -66.05
C ASP A 561 56.57 60.76 -67.13
N SER A 562 57.28 61.52 -67.98
CA SER A 562 58.09 61.07 -69.13
C SER A 562 59.55 61.55 -69.07
N PRO A 563 60.56 60.85 -69.63
CA PRO A 563 60.55 59.58 -70.37
C PRO A 563 60.83 58.35 -69.49
N GLY A 564 60.70 57.14 -70.07
CA GLY A 564 60.79 55.86 -69.35
C GLY A 564 61.88 54.91 -69.83
N THR A 565 62.15 53.88 -69.03
CA THR A 565 63.23 52.90 -69.22
C THR A 565 62.71 51.51 -69.64
N TYR A 566 63.41 50.84 -70.57
CA TYR A 566 63.12 49.45 -70.95
C TYR A 566 63.69 48.48 -69.92
N SER A 567 62.85 47.58 -69.41
CA SER A 567 63.26 46.44 -68.60
C SER A 567 62.23 45.32 -68.75
N ASN A 568 62.67 44.06 -68.93
CA ASN A 568 61.81 42.87 -69.06
C ASN A 568 60.56 43.04 -69.96
N GLY A 569 60.76 43.36 -71.24
CA GLY A 569 59.67 43.37 -72.22
C GLY A 569 58.81 44.63 -72.25
N ALA A 570 58.98 45.56 -71.31
CA ALA A 570 58.10 46.72 -71.13
C ALA A 570 58.85 48.02 -70.79
N CYS A 571 58.17 49.15 -70.98
CA CYS A 571 58.65 50.48 -70.62
C CYS A 571 58.10 50.90 -69.23
N THR A 572 58.90 51.55 -68.39
CA THR A 572 58.51 51.99 -67.02
C THR A 572 58.68 53.50 -66.81
N TYR A 573 57.78 54.12 -66.01
CA TYR A 573 57.65 55.59 -65.86
C TYR A 573 57.47 56.00 -64.39
N PRO A 574 57.96 57.18 -63.96
CA PRO A 574 57.89 57.64 -62.56
C PRO A 574 56.52 58.26 -62.16
N PRO A 575 56.01 58.03 -60.93
CA PRO A 575 54.73 58.55 -60.45
C PRO A 575 54.80 59.94 -59.76
N LYS A 576 53.64 60.61 -59.68
CA LYS A 576 53.42 61.93 -59.06
C LYS A 576 53.08 61.85 -57.56
N SER A 577 53.28 62.96 -56.86
CA SER A 577 53.22 63.06 -55.38
C SER A 577 51.85 62.81 -54.75
N ALA A 578 51.86 62.27 -53.53
CA ALA A 578 50.67 62.00 -52.73
C ALA A 578 49.86 63.27 -52.40
N GLY A 579 48.53 63.17 -52.42
CA GLY A 579 47.61 64.29 -52.14
C GLY A 579 47.29 65.17 -53.36
N THR A 580 47.83 64.85 -54.54
CA THR A 580 47.44 65.52 -55.80
C THR A 580 46.01 65.15 -56.15
N LEU A 581 45.13 66.14 -56.37
CA LEU A 581 43.72 65.90 -56.72
C LEU A 581 43.60 65.09 -58.02
N CYS A 582 42.72 64.09 -57.99
CA CYS A 582 42.32 63.26 -59.12
C CYS A 582 40.85 62.84 -58.91
N ASP A 583 40.26 62.18 -59.90
CA ASP A 583 38.89 61.68 -59.86
C ASP A 583 38.95 60.18 -60.19
N ASP A 584 38.41 59.33 -59.32
CA ASP A 584 38.37 57.87 -59.51
C ASP A 584 37.08 57.40 -60.22
N GLY A 585 36.12 58.29 -60.43
CA GLY A 585 34.86 58.05 -61.11
C GLY A 585 33.79 57.30 -60.29
N ASN A 586 33.97 57.08 -58.98
CA ASN A 586 33.08 56.25 -58.17
C ASN A 586 32.16 57.08 -57.23
N ALA A 587 30.84 57.01 -57.47
CA ALA A 587 29.84 57.76 -56.70
C ALA A 587 29.53 57.20 -55.28
N CYS A 588 30.20 56.13 -54.82
CA CYS A 588 30.10 55.60 -53.45
C CYS A 588 31.39 55.82 -52.61
N THR A 589 32.37 56.56 -53.12
CA THR A 589 33.56 57.06 -52.39
C THR A 589 33.48 58.58 -52.21
N THR A 590 34.24 59.14 -51.26
CA THR A 590 34.40 60.60 -51.12
C THR A 590 35.86 60.97 -50.81
N GLY A 591 36.39 61.97 -51.52
CA GLY A 591 37.62 62.69 -51.17
C GLY A 591 38.91 62.18 -51.85
N ASP A 592 38.88 62.00 -53.17
CA ASP A 592 39.89 61.24 -53.92
C ASP A 592 41.17 62.02 -54.23
N VAL A 593 42.33 61.36 -54.05
CA VAL A 593 43.68 61.94 -54.30
C VAL A 593 44.67 60.86 -54.80
N CYS A 594 45.67 61.22 -55.63
CA CYS A 594 46.75 60.28 -55.99
C CYS A 594 47.47 59.91 -54.67
N ASN A 595 47.69 58.63 -54.40
CA ASN A 595 48.29 58.13 -53.16
C ASN A 595 49.84 58.20 -53.11
N GLY A 596 50.49 58.78 -54.13
CA GLY A 596 51.95 58.83 -54.26
C GLY A 596 52.59 57.59 -54.89
N ALA A 597 51.81 56.55 -55.16
CA ALA A 597 52.20 55.32 -55.86
C ALA A 597 51.47 55.17 -57.21
N GLY A 598 51.03 56.30 -57.82
CA GLY A 598 50.42 56.33 -59.14
C GLY A 598 48.93 55.96 -59.21
N THR A 599 48.21 55.83 -58.08
CA THR A 599 46.79 55.43 -58.05
C THR A 599 45.91 56.43 -57.29
N CYS A 600 44.66 56.60 -57.75
CA CYS A 600 43.64 57.52 -57.23
C CYS A 600 42.56 56.77 -56.42
N GLY A 601 42.01 57.37 -55.36
CA GLY A 601 40.78 56.87 -54.70
C GLY A 601 40.47 57.46 -53.32
N GLY A 602 39.27 57.19 -52.80
CA GLY A 602 38.73 57.73 -51.55
C GLY A 602 38.02 56.71 -50.64
N ALA A 603 37.35 57.19 -49.58
CA ALA A 603 36.77 56.34 -48.53
C ALA A 603 35.31 55.95 -48.78
N ALA A 604 34.94 54.70 -48.45
CA ALA A 604 33.64 54.09 -48.79
C ALA A 604 32.51 54.30 -47.75
N LEU A 605 31.27 54.37 -48.24
CA LEU A 605 30.02 54.55 -47.46
C LEU A 605 29.56 53.26 -46.75
N SER A 606 29.05 53.34 -45.50
CA SER A 606 28.71 52.18 -44.65
C SER A 606 27.20 51.94 -44.48
N CYS A 607 26.75 50.67 -44.55
CA CYS A 607 25.34 50.24 -44.62
C CYS A 607 25.03 49.04 -43.70
N ASN A 608 25.05 49.24 -42.37
CA ASN A 608 25.08 48.15 -41.37
C ASN A 608 23.77 47.92 -40.58
N SER A 609 22.61 48.42 -41.06
CA SER A 609 21.34 48.36 -40.30
C SER A 609 20.15 47.96 -41.19
N PRO A 610 19.89 46.65 -41.37
CA PRO A 610 18.78 46.16 -42.20
C PRO A 610 17.41 46.43 -41.55
N PRO A 611 16.33 46.62 -42.35
CA PRO A 611 15.03 47.08 -41.84
C PRO A 611 14.12 45.98 -41.24
N SER A 612 14.39 44.69 -41.46
CA SER A 612 13.61 43.59 -40.86
C SER A 612 14.40 42.28 -40.77
N GLN A 613 13.90 41.32 -39.98
CA GLN A 613 14.47 39.97 -39.86
C GLN A 613 14.56 39.22 -41.20
N CYS A 614 13.78 39.61 -42.21
CA CYS A 614 13.75 39.01 -43.54
C CYS A 614 14.73 39.63 -44.55
N HIS A 615 15.70 40.42 -44.09
CA HIS A 615 16.80 40.95 -44.90
C HIS A 615 18.15 40.40 -44.42
N GLN A 616 19.13 40.36 -45.32
CA GLN A 616 20.49 39.94 -45.01
C GLN A 616 21.25 41.07 -44.28
N ALA A 617 22.24 40.70 -43.45
CA ALA A 617 22.87 41.62 -42.50
C ALA A 617 23.80 42.68 -43.12
N ALA A 618 24.28 42.46 -44.35
CA ALA A 618 25.12 43.39 -45.09
C ALA A 618 24.33 44.04 -46.24
N GLY A 619 24.27 45.38 -46.25
CA GLY A 619 23.74 46.15 -47.37
C GLY A 619 24.85 46.63 -48.32
N THR A 620 24.50 46.91 -49.58
CA THR A 620 25.41 47.46 -50.60
C THR A 620 25.00 48.87 -51.02
N CYS A 621 26.00 49.75 -51.21
CA CYS A 621 25.80 51.08 -51.79
C CYS A 621 25.59 50.97 -53.31
N SER A 622 24.55 51.60 -53.84
CA SER A 622 24.37 51.81 -55.27
C SER A 622 23.85 53.23 -55.49
N ASN A 623 24.57 54.02 -56.30
CA ASN A 623 24.32 55.46 -56.52
C ASN A 623 24.05 56.24 -55.22
N GLY A 624 24.92 56.06 -54.21
CA GLY A 624 24.84 56.79 -52.93
C GLY A 624 23.73 56.37 -51.97
N THR A 625 22.98 55.29 -52.24
CA THR A 625 21.91 54.78 -51.37
C THR A 625 22.17 53.34 -50.95
N CYS A 626 21.95 53.01 -49.67
CA CYS A 626 22.07 51.64 -49.14
C CYS A 626 20.88 50.76 -49.57
N SER A 627 21.16 49.60 -50.14
CA SER A 627 20.18 48.56 -50.49
C SER A 627 20.46 47.26 -49.73
N TYR A 628 19.42 46.52 -49.34
CA TYR A 628 19.54 45.27 -48.58
C TYR A 628 18.85 44.13 -49.33
N VAL A 629 19.54 42.99 -49.47
CA VAL A 629 18.99 41.81 -50.16
C VAL A 629 18.01 41.07 -49.23
N PRO A 630 16.77 40.75 -49.67
CA PRO A 630 15.89 39.86 -48.93
C PRO A 630 16.51 38.48 -48.69
N LYS A 631 16.13 37.82 -47.58
CA LYS A 631 16.40 36.40 -47.38
C LYS A 631 15.54 35.57 -48.33
N ALA A 632 16.03 34.38 -48.70
CA ALA A 632 15.32 33.46 -49.58
C ALA A 632 13.94 33.07 -49.00
N SER A 633 13.00 32.74 -49.89
CA SER A 633 11.68 32.26 -49.49
C SER A 633 11.78 30.97 -48.67
N GLY A 634 11.15 30.93 -47.50
CA GLY A 634 11.24 29.80 -46.56
C GLY A 634 12.25 29.97 -45.42
N ALA A 635 13.04 31.05 -45.37
CA ALA A 635 13.86 31.36 -44.19
C ALA A 635 12.96 31.72 -42.99
N SER A 636 13.22 31.15 -41.81
CA SER A 636 12.37 31.40 -40.63
C SER A 636 12.45 32.85 -40.13
N CYS A 637 11.33 33.31 -39.61
CA CYS A 637 11.14 34.60 -38.97
C CYS A 637 9.99 34.51 -37.95
N ASP A 638 9.64 35.60 -37.29
CA ASP A 638 8.47 35.72 -36.41
C ASP A 638 7.68 36.97 -36.87
N ASP A 639 6.40 36.81 -37.21
CA ASP A 639 5.53 37.91 -37.65
C ASP A 639 4.85 38.67 -36.49
N GLY A 640 5.03 38.19 -35.25
CA GLY A 640 4.49 38.78 -34.03
C GLY A 640 3.02 38.47 -33.76
N ASN A 641 2.35 37.69 -34.62
CA ASN A 641 0.96 37.29 -34.44
C ASN A 641 0.88 35.86 -33.89
N SER A 642 0.40 35.71 -32.65
CA SER A 642 0.28 34.41 -31.99
C SER A 642 -0.80 33.48 -32.58
N CYS A 643 -1.56 33.91 -33.60
CA CYS A 643 -2.49 33.08 -34.37
C CYS A 643 -1.97 32.68 -35.77
N THR A 644 -0.68 32.82 -36.04
CA THR A 644 0.01 32.30 -37.24
C THR A 644 1.03 31.22 -36.86
N THR A 645 1.32 30.30 -37.79
CA THR A 645 2.29 29.20 -37.59
C THR A 645 3.08 28.93 -38.85
N GLY A 646 4.34 28.51 -38.70
CA GLY A 646 5.23 28.25 -39.83
C GLY A 646 5.72 29.54 -40.51
N ASP A 647 5.94 30.58 -39.72
CA ASP A 647 6.36 31.91 -40.15
C ASP A 647 7.66 31.88 -40.96
N VAL A 648 7.56 32.27 -42.22
CA VAL A 648 8.67 32.31 -43.15
C VAL A 648 8.71 33.61 -43.94
N CYS A 649 9.91 34.04 -44.27
CA CYS A 649 10.11 35.13 -45.21
C CYS A 649 9.60 34.70 -46.58
N ASN A 650 8.81 35.56 -47.24
CA ASN A 650 8.21 35.28 -48.55
C ASN A 650 9.15 35.57 -49.75
N GLY A 651 10.43 35.83 -49.51
CA GLY A 651 11.40 36.27 -50.53
C GLY A 651 11.31 37.75 -50.92
N ALA A 652 10.30 38.48 -50.44
CA ALA A 652 10.09 39.91 -50.70
C ALA A 652 10.29 40.79 -49.44
N GLY A 653 11.04 40.30 -48.45
CA GLY A 653 11.43 41.06 -47.25
C GLY A 653 10.37 41.17 -46.15
N THR A 654 9.22 40.49 -46.30
CA THR A 654 8.13 40.43 -45.32
C THR A 654 8.02 39.03 -44.71
N CYS A 655 7.70 38.98 -43.41
CA CYS A 655 7.42 37.75 -42.66
C CYS A 655 5.92 37.52 -42.59
N GLY A 656 5.48 36.25 -42.62
CA GLY A 656 4.10 35.88 -42.36
C GLY A 656 3.93 34.37 -42.27
N GLY A 657 3.13 33.90 -41.31
CA GLY A 657 2.76 32.49 -41.18
C GLY A 657 1.46 32.09 -41.89
N ALA A 658 1.17 30.79 -41.89
CA ALA A 658 -0.16 30.29 -42.20
C ALA A 658 -1.08 30.50 -40.98
N ALA A 659 -2.28 31.01 -41.21
CA ALA A 659 -3.26 31.22 -40.13
C ALA A 659 -3.59 29.91 -39.41
N LEU A 660 -3.62 29.94 -38.07
CA LEU A 660 -3.85 28.77 -37.22
C LEU A 660 -5.20 28.09 -37.58
N SER A 661 -5.11 26.88 -38.13
CA SER A 661 -6.25 26.16 -38.69
C SER A 661 -7.13 25.52 -37.60
N CYS A 662 -8.09 26.28 -37.07
CA CYS A 662 -9.07 25.81 -36.09
C CYS A 662 -10.19 24.94 -36.72
N ASN A 663 -9.81 23.96 -37.55
CA ASN A 663 -10.71 23.09 -38.31
C ASN A 663 -10.91 21.71 -37.66
N SER A 664 -10.18 21.43 -36.58
CA SER A 664 -10.18 20.16 -35.84
C SER A 664 -10.79 20.37 -34.45
N PRO A 665 -12.13 20.40 -34.31
CA PRO A 665 -12.79 20.53 -33.01
C PRO A 665 -12.42 19.36 -32.07
N PRO A 666 -12.40 19.58 -30.73
CA PRO A 666 -11.98 18.56 -29.76
C PRO A 666 -12.88 17.31 -29.70
N SER A 667 -14.11 17.41 -30.18
CA SER A 667 -15.06 16.28 -30.24
C SER A 667 -16.10 16.50 -31.33
N GLN A 668 -16.83 15.43 -31.68
CA GLN A 668 -17.99 15.51 -32.58
C GLN A 668 -19.12 16.42 -32.05
N CYS A 669 -19.08 16.83 -30.79
CA CYS A 669 -20.07 17.69 -30.14
C CYS A 669 -19.76 19.19 -30.22
N TYR A 670 -18.83 19.60 -31.08
CA TYR A 670 -18.59 21.00 -31.44
C TYR A 670 -18.87 21.25 -32.92
N GLN A 671 -19.12 22.51 -33.29
CA GLN A 671 -19.25 22.94 -34.67
C GLN A 671 -17.88 22.93 -35.37
N ALA A 672 -17.87 22.72 -36.70
CA ALA A 672 -16.66 22.42 -37.46
C ALA A 672 -15.71 23.61 -37.68
N ALA A 673 -16.14 24.85 -37.40
CA ALA A 673 -15.32 26.05 -37.51
C ALA A 673 -15.08 26.65 -36.12
N GLY A 674 -13.83 26.67 -35.68
CA GLY A 674 -13.38 27.42 -34.51
C GLY A 674 -12.81 28.79 -34.87
N THR A 675 -12.53 29.61 -33.85
CA THR A 675 -11.86 30.91 -33.98
C THR A 675 -10.64 30.99 -33.08
N CYS A 676 -9.51 31.48 -33.61
CA CYS A 676 -8.30 31.73 -32.82
C CYS A 676 -8.38 33.07 -32.09
N SER A 677 -7.98 33.09 -30.82
CA SER A 677 -7.66 34.31 -30.08
C SER A 677 -6.45 34.04 -29.18
N ASN A 678 -5.43 34.89 -29.22
CA ASN A 678 -4.17 34.74 -28.48
C ASN A 678 -3.57 33.32 -28.57
N GLY A 679 -3.46 32.77 -29.78
CA GLY A 679 -2.90 31.44 -30.04
C GLY A 679 -3.74 30.25 -29.59
N THR A 680 -4.98 30.46 -29.13
CA THR A 680 -5.89 29.38 -28.70
C THR A 680 -7.13 29.32 -29.58
N CYS A 681 -7.43 28.13 -30.12
CA CYS A 681 -8.68 27.87 -30.86
C CYS A 681 -9.87 27.66 -29.91
N SER A 682 -10.96 28.39 -30.13
CA SER A 682 -12.24 28.24 -29.43
C SER A 682 -13.33 27.71 -30.36
N TYR A 683 -14.22 26.86 -29.85
CA TYR A 683 -15.23 26.14 -30.64
C TYR A 683 -16.61 26.22 -29.98
N VAL A 684 -17.67 26.37 -30.78
CA VAL A 684 -19.05 26.44 -30.29
C VAL A 684 -19.64 25.03 -30.12
N PRO A 685 -20.20 24.64 -28.96
CA PRO A 685 -20.88 23.35 -28.79
C PRO A 685 -22.09 23.17 -29.72
N LYS A 686 -22.36 21.92 -30.10
CA LYS A 686 -23.64 21.51 -30.70
C LYS A 686 -24.73 21.43 -29.64
N ALA A 687 -25.99 21.62 -30.04
CA ALA A 687 -27.14 21.54 -29.15
C ALA A 687 -27.29 20.15 -28.50
N SER A 688 -27.90 20.12 -27.31
CA SER A 688 -28.19 18.89 -26.59
C SER A 688 -29.09 17.96 -27.42
N GLY A 689 -28.74 16.67 -27.50
CA GLY A 689 -29.44 15.67 -28.31
C GLY A 689 -28.94 15.49 -29.74
N ALA A 690 -27.92 16.25 -30.19
CA ALA A 690 -27.26 15.96 -31.47
C ALA A 690 -26.51 14.62 -31.39
N SER A 691 -26.62 13.77 -32.42
CA SER A 691 -25.93 12.49 -32.46
C SER A 691 -24.41 12.67 -32.53
N CYS A 692 -23.70 11.81 -31.83
CA CYS A 692 -22.25 11.69 -31.85
C CYS A 692 -21.86 10.23 -31.63
N ASP A 693 -20.58 9.94 -31.64
CA ASP A 693 -19.98 8.66 -31.23
C ASP A 693 -18.94 9.03 -30.15
N ASP A 694 -19.06 8.48 -28.95
CA ASP A 694 -18.14 8.75 -27.84
C ASP A 694 -16.84 7.91 -27.92
N GLY A 695 -16.71 7.08 -28.95
CA GLY A 695 -15.57 6.20 -29.20
C GLY A 695 -15.58 4.93 -28.35
N ASN A 696 -16.55 4.78 -27.43
CA ASN A 696 -16.69 3.60 -26.60
C ASN A 696 -17.72 2.66 -27.23
N SER A 697 -17.24 1.58 -27.82
CA SER A 697 -18.10 0.53 -28.41
C SER A 697 -19.00 -0.21 -27.39
N CYS A 698 -18.93 0.15 -26.11
CA CYS A 698 -19.77 -0.35 -25.01
C CYS A 698 -20.82 0.66 -24.51
N THR A 699 -21.10 1.72 -25.27
CA THR A 699 -22.22 2.66 -25.08
C THR A 699 -23.19 2.58 -26.27
N THR A 700 -24.45 2.96 -26.06
CA THR A 700 -25.47 3.00 -27.12
C THR A 700 -26.37 4.23 -26.96
N GLY A 701 -26.81 4.82 -28.08
CA GLY A 701 -27.66 6.00 -28.09
C GLY A 701 -26.93 7.32 -27.80
N ASP A 702 -25.65 7.38 -28.17
CA ASP A 702 -24.72 8.49 -27.96
C ASP A 702 -25.24 9.85 -28.46
N VAL A 703 -25.34 10.81 -27.53
CA VAL A 703 -25.79 12.17 -27.82
C VAL A 703 -24.95 13.22 -27.11
N CYS A 704 -24.83 14.38 -27.74
CA CYS A 704 -24.19 15.55 -27.16
C CYS A 704 -25.01 16.12 -26.01
N ASN A 705 -24.36 16.50 -24.91
CA ASN A 705 -25.02 17.07 -23.73
C ASN A 705 -25.22 18.61 -23.77
N GLY A 706 -24.87 19.27 -24.88
CA GLY A 706 -24.88 20.74 -25.01
C GLY A 706 -23.67 21.46 -24.42
N ALA A 707 -22.79 20.76 -23.69
CA ALA A 707 -21.55 21.27 -23.11
C ALA A 707 -20.30 20.70 -23.81
N GLY A 708 -20.45 20.20 -25.04
CA GLY A 708 -19.35 19.69 -25.86
C GLY A 708 -18.88 18.26 -25.55
N THR A 709 -19.57 17.55 -24.65
CA THR A 709 -19.30 16.14 -24.32
C THR A 709 -20.30 15.22 -25.01
N CYS A 710 -19.81 14.13 -25.59
CA CYS A 710 -20.61 13.01 -26.10
C CYS A 710 -20.72 11.94 -25.01
N GLY A 711 -21.84 11.21 -24.98
CA GLY A 711 -21.97 10.01 -24.15
C GLY A 711 -23.26 9.23 -24.42
N GLY A 712 -23.17 7.91 -24.42
CA GLY A 712 -24.32 7.00 -24.52
C GLY A 712 -24.74 6.34 -23.20
N ALA A 713 -25.78 5.51 -23.27
CA ALA A 713 -26.16 4.60 -22.20
C ALA A 713 -25.32 3.31 -22.27
N ALA A 714 -24.77 2.87 -21.13
CA ALA A 714 -23.89 1.70 -21.08
C ALA A 714 -24.59 0.41 -21.56
N LEU A 715 -23.86 -0.39 -22.34
CA LEU A 715 -24.33 -1.67 -22.89
C LEU A 715 -24.61 -2.68 -21.77
N SER A 716 -25.85 -3.11 -21.65
CA SER A 716 -26.37 -3.89 -20.50
C SER A 716 -26.00 -5.38 -20.55
N CYS A 717 -24.80 -5.75 -20.09
CA CYS A 717 -24.29 -7.13 -20.01
C CYS A 717 -24.82 -7.94 -18.81
N ASN A 718 -26.15 -8.19 -18.76
CA ASN A 718 -26.83 -8.83 -17.63
C ASN A 718 -27.20 -10.31 -17.87
N SER A 719 -26.78 -10.90 -18.99
CA SER A 719 -27.20 -12.23 -19.46
C SER A 719 -25.99 -13.15 -19.68
N PRO A 720 -25.39 -13.70 -18.60
CA PRO A 720 -24.24 -14.60 -18.71
C PRO A 720 -24.60 -15.90 -19.46
N PRO A 721 -23.68 -16.47 -20.26
CA PRO A 721 -23.97 -17.61 -21.12
C PRO A 721 -24.11 -18.96 -20.38
N SER A 722 -23.66 -19.06 -19.12
CA SER A 722 -23.85 -20.27 -18.31
C SER A 722 -23.82 -19.97 -16.81
N GLN A 723 -24.29 -20.93 -16.00
CA GLN A 723 -24.23 -20.85 -14.53
C GLN A 723 -22.79 -20.76 -13.99
N CYS A 724 -21.77 -21.12 -14.78
CA CYS A 724 -20.35 -21.05 -14.42
C CYS A 724 -19.67 -19.73 -14.78
N HIS A 725 -20.44 -18.71 -15.18
CA HIS A 725 -19.96 -17.35 -15.37
C HIS A 725 -20.58 -16.41 -14.32
N GLN A 726 -19.87 -15.32 -13.99
CA GLN A 726 -20.36 -14.32 -13.05
C GLN A 726 -21.56 -13.55 -13.61
N ALA A 727 -22.44 -13.08 -12.72
CA ALA A 727 -23.73 -12.50 -13.11
C ALA A 727 -23.65 -11.12 -13.78
N ALA A 728 -22.54 -10.39 -13.55
CA ALA A 728 -22.24 -9.14 -14.23
C ALA A 728 -21.15 -9.39 -15.28
N GLY A 729 -21.45 -9.08 -16.54
CA GLY A 729 -20.46 -9.06 -17.61
C GLY A 729 -19.77 -7.70 -17.73
N THR A 730 -18.53 -7.69 -18.21
CA THR A 730 -17.82 -6.49 -18.64
C THR A 730 -17.82 -6.45 -20.17
N CYS A 731 -18.29 -5.36 -20.76
CA CYS A 731 -18.16 -5.17 -22.19
C CYS A 731 -16.71 -4.81 -22.55
N SER A 732 -16.20 -5.41 -23.64
CA SER A 732 -14.92 -5.06 -24.26
C SER A 732 -15.09 -5.17 -25.77
N ASN A 733 -14.72 -4.12 -26.52
CA ASN A 733 -14.91 -4.00 -27.97
C ASN A 733 -16.33 -4.38 -28.44
N GLY A 734 -17.36 -3.80 -27.81
CA GLY A 734 -18.78 -4.05 -28.13
C GLY A 734 -19.30 -5.46 -27.84
N THR A 735 -18.50 -6.31 -27.18
CA THR A 735 -18.89 -7.68 -26.84
C THR A 735 -18.91 -7.87 -25.32
N CYS A 736 -20.01 -8.42 -24.78
CA CYS A 736 -20.11 -8.75 -23.36
C CYS A 736 -19.24 -9.97 -23.01
N SER A 737 -18.19 -9.74 -22.23
CA SER A 737 -17.37 -10.78 -21.61
C SER A 737 -17.88 -11.08 -20.21
N TYR A 738 -17.84 -12.35 -19.78
CA TYR A 738 -18.24 -12.75 -18.43
C TYR A 738 -17.11 -13.59 -17.83
N ALA A 739 -16.66 -13.23 -16.62
CA ALA A 739 -15.58 -13.97 -15.96
C ALA A 739 -16.07 -15.36 -15.52
N PRO A 740 -15.27 -16.44 -15.67
CA PRO A 740 -15.56 -17.73 -15.07
C PRO A 740 -15.66 -17.65 -13.54
N LYS A 741 -16.53 -18.48 -12.95
CA LYS A 741 -16.54 -18.76 -11.51
C LYS A 741 -15.40 -19.72 -11.17
N SER A 742 -14.92 -19.64 -9.93
CA SER A 742 -13.84 -20.47 -9.39
C SER A 742 -14.09 -21.97 -9.57
N SER A 743 -13.01 -22.73 -9.77
CA SER A 743 -13.09 -24.19 -9.84
C SER A 743 -13.68 -24.77 -8.54
N GLY A 744 -14.59 -25.74 -8.66
CA GLY A 744 -15.33 -26.30 -7.52
C GLY A 744 -16.62 -25.56 -7.14
N THR A 745 -16.99 -24.47 -7.84
CA THR A 745 -18.28 -23.78 -7.58
C THR A 745 -19.43 -24.64 -8.09
N SER A 746 -20.43 -24.91 -7.24
CA SER A 746 -21.61 -25.71 -7.61
C SER A 746 -22.38 -25.12 -8.79
N CYS A 747 -22.73 -25.96 -9.75
CA CYS A 747 -23.55 -25.63 -10.92
C CYS A 747 -24.51 -26.79 -11.24
N ASN A 748 -25.21 -26.72 -12.36
CA ASN A 748 -25.97 -27.83 -12.93
C ASN A 748 -25.70 -27.87 -14.44
N ASP A 749 -25.22 -29.00 -14.95
CA ASP A 749 -24.84 -29.15 -16.37
C ASP A 749 -26.04 -29.52 -17.28
N GLY A 750 -27.23 -29.72 -16.70
CA GLY A 750 -28.45 -30.10 -17.37
C GLY A 750 -28.60 -31.60 -17.62
N ASN A 751 -27.60 -32.42 -17.30
CA ASN A 751 -27.63 -33.86 -17.47
C ASN A 751 -28.06 -34.54 -16.16
N ALA A 752 -29.26 -35.13 -16.15
CA ALA A 752 -29.77 -35.83 -14.97
C ALA A 752 -28.94 -37.08 -14.56
N CYS A 753 -27.97 -37.51 -15.38
CA CYS A 753 -27.09 -38.65 -15.14
C CYS A 753 -25.66 -38.25 -14.72
N THR A 754 -25.42 -37.02 -14.27
CA THR A 754 -24.19 -36.56 -13.61
C THR A 754 -24.46 -36.17 -12.15
N THR A 755 -23.43 -36.22 -11.31
CA THR A 755 -23.50 -35.87 -9.89
C THR A 755 -22.25 -35.11 -9.44
N GLY A 756 -22.43 -34.18 -8.50
CA GLY A 756 -21.33 -33.35 -8.01
C GLY A 756 -20.91 -32.25 -9.00
N ASP A 757 -21.84 -31.79 -9.85
CA ASP A 757 -21.64 -30.76 -10.87
C ASP A 757 -20.95 -29.51 -10.31
N VAL A 758 -19.73 -29.27 -10.81
CA VAL A 758 -18.93 -28.10 -10.45
C VAL A 758 -18.35 -27.42 -11.67
N CYS A 759 -18.17 -26.11 -11.57
CA CYS A 759 -17.43 -25.35 -12.55
C CYS A 759 -15.96 -25.77 -12.51
N ASN A 760 -15.35 -25.96 -13.69
CA ASN A 760 -13.94 -26.35 -13.82
C ASN A 760 -12.94 -25.17 -13.81
N GLY A 761 -13.41 -23.95 -13.58
CA GLY A 761 -12.62 -22.72 -13.67
C GLY A 761 -12.45 -22.16 -15.10
N ALA A 762 -12.86 -22.90 -16.13
CA ALA A 762 -12.83 -22.51 -17.54
C ALA A 762 -14.23 -22.22 -18.12
N GLY A 763 -15.20 -21.85 -17.26
CA GLY A 763 -16.56 -21.45 -17.66
C GLY A 763 -17.53 -22.58 -18.01
N THR A 764 -17.07 -23.84 -17.95
CA THR A 764 -17.88 -25.04 -18.21
C THR A 764 -18.27 -25.75 -16.91
N CYS A 765 -19.50 -26.27 -16.88
CA CYS A 765 -20.05 -27.08 -15.79
C CYS A 765 -19.98 -28.56 -16.18
N GLY A 766 -19.66 -29.44 -15.23
CA GLY A 766 -19.77 -30.88 -15.43
C GLY A 766 -19.64 -31.65 -14.12
N GLY A 767 -20.41 -32.73 -13.99
CA GLY A 767 -20.31 -33.68 -12.87
C GLY A 767 -19.63 -35.00 -13.22
N ALA A 768 -19.44 -35.85 -12.22
CA ALA A 768 -19.05 -37.25 -12.43
C ALA A 768 -20.29 -38.06 -12.84
N ALA A 769 -20.14 -38.96 -13.83
CA ALA A 769 -21.23 -39.80 -14.31
C ALA A 769 -21.84 -40.66 -13.19
N LEU A 770 -23.17 -40.69 -13.11
CA LEU A 770 -23.92 -41.44 -12.10
C LEU A 770 -23.64 -42.95 -12.23
N SER A 771 -22.95 -43.51 -11.24
CA SER A 771 -22.48 -44.90 -11.27
C SER A 771 -23.61 -45.89 -10.91
N CYS A 772 -24.26 -46.46 -11.93
CA CYS A 772 -25.30 -47.49 -11.80
C CYS A 772 -24.71 -48.91 -11.59
N ASN A 773 -23.78 -49.05 -10.65
CA ASN A 773 -23.03 -50.30 -10.41
C ASN A 773 -23.58 -51.15 -9.25
N SER A 774 -24.65 -50.69 -8.58
CA SER A 774 -25.23 -51.32 -7.38
C SER A 774 -26.70 -51.68 -7.62
N PRO A 775 -26.99 -52.85 -8.22
CA PRO A 775 -28.37 -53.30 -8.45
C PRO A 775 -29.13 -53.60 -7.13
N PRO A 776 -30.48 -53.50 -7.12
CA PRO A 776 -31.27 -53.62 -5.88
C PRO A 776 -31.27 -55.02 -5.23
N SER A 777 -30.97 -56.07 -5.99
CA SER A 777 -30.84 -57.44 -5.46
C SER A 777 -29.83 -58.25 -6.28
N GLN A 778 -29.39 -59.38 -5.72
CA GLN A 778 -28.49 -60.32 -6.41
C GLN A 778 -29.10 -60.90 -7.70
N CYS A 779 -30.42 -60.78 -7.89
CA CYS A 779 -31.15 -61.27 -9.05
C CYS A 779 -31.24 -60.29 -10.23
N TYR A 780 -30.39 -59.26 -10.26
CA TYR A 780 -30.21 -58.35 -11.40
C TYR A 780 -28.76 -58.36 -11.90
N GLN A 781 -28.55 -58.00 -13.17
CA GLN A 781 -27.22 -57.92 -13.80
C GLN A 781 -26.43 -56.70 -13.28
N ALA A 782 -25.09 -56.80 -13.29
CA ALA A 782 -24.21 -55.90 -12.54
C ALA A 782 -24.04 -54.49 -13.15
N ALA A 783 -24.36 -54.30 -14.43
CA ALA A 783 -24.29 -53.01 -15.10
C ALA A 783 -25.70 -52.48 -15.39
N GLY A 784 -26.12 -51.45 -14.66
CA GLY A 784 -27.31 -50.68 -14.99
C GLY A 784 -26.99 -49.53 -15.94
N THR A 785 -28.00 -49.03 -16.66
CA THR A 785 -27.91 -47.81 -17.46
C THR A 785 -28.74 -46.70 -16.85
N CYS A 786 -28.19 -45.49 -16.76
CA CYS A 786 -28.94 -44.31 -16.33
C CYS A 786 -29.79 -43.78 -17.49
N SER A 787 -31.06 -43.51 -17.21
CA SER A 787 -31.95 -42.75 -18.10
C SER A 787 -32.81 -41.81 -17.26
N ASN A 788 -32.82 -40.52 -17.62
CA ASN A 788 -33.51 -39.45 -16.88
C ASN A 788 -33.24 -39.49 -15.35
N GLY A 789 -31.98 -39.67 -14.94
CA GLY A 789 -31.56 -39.67 -13.54
C GLY A 789 -31.98 -40.87 -12.71
N THR A 790 -32.49 -41.93 -13.34
CA THR A 790 -32.81 -43.20 -12.66
C THR A 790 -31.99 -44.34 -13.27
N CYS A 791 -31.37 -45.17 -12.43
CA CYS A 791 -30.66 -46.37 -12.87
C CYS A 791 -31.65 -47.52 -13.15
N SER A 792 -31.62 -48.08 -14.36
CA SER A 792 -32.40 -49.25 -14.75
C SER A 792 -31.52 -50.50 -14.83
N TYR A 793 -32.05 -51.66 -14.40
CA TYR A 793 -31.32 -52.92 -14.27
C TYR A 793 -32.11 -54.09 -14.87
N VAL A 794 -31.42 -54.99 -15.58
CA VAL A 794 -32.03 -56.18 -16.20
C VAL A 794 -32.04 -57.36 -15.23
N PRO A 795 -33.17 -58.06 -15.01
CA PRO A 795 -33.20 -59.27 -14.19
C PRO A 795 -32.30 -60.39 -14.72
N LYS A 796 -31.79 -61.23 -13.82
CA LYS A 796 -31.13 -62.50 -14.14
C LYS A 796 -32.17 -63.60 -14.38
N ALA A 797 -31.80 -64.62 -15.14
CA ALA A 797 -32.68 -65.73 -15.50
C ALA A 797 -33.16 -66.52 -14.26
N SER A 798 -34.35 -67.13 -14.36
CA SER A 798 -34.89 -67.99 -13.30
C SER A 798 -33.99 -69.20 -13.06
N GLY A 799 -33.77 -69.56 -11.80
CA GLY A 799 -32.82 -70.61 -11.39
C GLY A 799 -31.38 -70.13 -11.14
N THR A 800 -31.05 -68.85 -11.37
CA THR A 800 -29.72 -68.30 -11.03
C THR A 800 -29.55 -68.24 -9.51
N SER A 801 -28.43 -68.71 -8.95
CA SER A 801 -28.21 -68.69 -7.50
C SER A 801 -28.19 -67.28 -6.91
N CYS A 802 -28.72 -67.17 -5.69
CA CYS A 802 -28.76 -65.95 -4.90
C CYS A 802 -28.78 -66.32 -3.40
N ASN A 803 -29.01 -65.33 -2.54
CA ASN A 803 -29.21 -65.51 -1.11
C ASN A 803 -30.35 -64.57 -0.69
N ASP A 804 -31.38 -65.10 -0.04
CA ASP A 804 -32.56 -64.33 0.41
C ASP A 804 -32.39 -63.69 1.80
N SER A 805 -31.24 -63.94 2.42
CA SER A 805 -30.86 -63.54 3.80
C SER A 805 -31.62 -64.27 4.91
N ASP A 806 -32.38 -65.33 4.63
CA ASP A 806 -32.87 -66.26 5.65
C ASP A 806 -31.85 -67.39 5.88
N SER A 807 -31.12 -67.30 7.00
CA SER A 807 -30.11 -68.29 7.38
C SER A 807 -30.67 -69.64 7.84
N CYS A 808 -31.99 -69.83 7.84
CA CYS A 808 -32.63 -71.12 8.08
C CYS A 808 -32.92 -71.91 6.79
N THR A 809 -32.73 -71.34 5.60
CA THR A 809 -32.93 -71.99 4.30
C THR A 809 -31.63 -72.29 3.54
N THR A 810 -31.71 -73.17 2.54
CA THR A 810 -30.61 -73.57 1.66
C THR A 810 -31.12 -73.79 0.23
N GLY A 811 -30.25 -73.51 -0.75
CA GLY A 811 -30.54 -73.73 -2.17
C GLY A 811 -31.23 -72.56 -2.89
N ASP A 812 -31.05 -71.34 -2.40
CA ASP A 812 -31.83 -70.18 -2.85
C ASP A 812 -31.52 -69.79 -4.31
N VAL A 813 -32.59 -69.60 -5.10
CA VAL A 813 -32.50 -69.26 -6.52
C VAL A 813 -33.45 -68.14 -6.92
N CYS A 814 -33.02 -67.34 -7.89
CA CYS A 814 -33.77 -66.24 -8.46
C CYS A 814 -34.99 -66.75 -9.21
N ASN A 815 -36.15 -66.12 -9.03
CA ASN A 815 -37.39 -66.49 -9.70
C ASN A 815 -37.53 -65.93 -11.15
N GLY A 816 -36.55 -65.17 -11.64
CA GLY A 816 -36.58 -64.49 -12.94
C GLY A 816 -37.31 -63.13 -12.96
N ALA A 817 -37.94 -62.74 -11.84
CA ALA A 817 -38.62 -61.46 -11.67
C ALA A 817 -37.92 -60.50 -10.67
N GLY A 818 -36.81 -60.94 -10.05
CA GLY A 818 -35.97 -60.11 -9.17
C GLY A 818 -35.87 -60.56 -7.70
N SER A 819 -36.55 -61.66 -7.31
CA SER A 819 -36.61 -62.17 -5.92
C SER A 819 -35.97 -63.56 -5.77
N CYS A 820 -35.62 -63.94 -4.54
CA CYS A 820 -34.83 -65.12 -4.15
C CYS A 820 -35.52 -65.95 -3.04
N GLY A 821 -35.24 -67.26 -2.93
CA GLY A 821 -35.51 -68.06 -1.70
C GLY A 821 -35.31 -69.60 -1.80
N GLY A 822 -35.23 -70.31 -0.66
CA GLY A 822 -34.85 -71.74 -0.55
C GLY A 822 -35.53 -72.60 0.56
N ALA A 823 -34.88 -73.69 1.03
CA ALA A 823 -35.50 -74.76 1.87
C ALA A 823 -34.70 -75.19 3.15
N PRO A 824 -35.35 -75.57 4.28
CA PRO A 824 -34.73 -75.56 5.62
C PRO A 824 -33.96 -76.80 6.11
N LEU A 825 -33.07 -76.63 7.11
CA LEU A 825 -32.00 -77.58 7.50
C LEU A 825 -31.95 -78.01 9.01
N SER A 826 -31.17 -79.06 9.35
CA SER A 826 -30.99 -79.63 10.71
C SER A 826 -29.54 -80.13 10.96
N CYS A 827 -29.06 -80.25 12.21
CA CYS A 827 -27.60 -80.35 12.53
C CYS A 827 -27.18 -81.47 13.53
N SER A 828 -26.03 -82.12 13.30
CA SER A 828 -25.26 -82.89 14.34
C SER A 828 -23.75 -83.10 14.03
N THR A 829 -22.94 -83.07 15.11
CA THR A 829 -21.52 -83.49 15.33
C THR A 829 -20.44 -83.50 14.22
N ALA A 830 -19.39 -82.67 14.38
CA ALA A 830 -17.98 -83.07 14.57
C ALA A 830 -17.05 -81.84 14.84
N SER A 831 -15.98 -81.99 15.62
CA SER A 831 -15.03 -80.90 15.92
C SER A 831 -13.97 -80.75 14.82
N THR A 832 -13.95 -79.62 14.10
CA THR A 832 -12.97 -79.33 13.04
C THR A 832 -12.29 -77.97 13.24
N THR A 833 -11.04 -77.86 12.79
CA THR A 833 -10.31 -76.58 12.63
C THR A 833 -10.59 -75.99 11.26
N TYR A 834 -10.92 -74.70 11.17
CA TYR A 834 -11.27 -74.02 9.92
C TYR A 834 -10.81 -72.55 9.90
N CYS A 835 -10.74 -71.95 8.71
CA CYS A 835 -10.46 -70.52 8.55
C CYS A 835 -11.75 -69.69 8.70
N SER A 836 -11.70 -68.60 9.46
CA SER A 836 -12.74 -67.58 9.59
C SER A 836 -12.11 -66.22 9.27
N GLY A 837 -12.26 -65.78 8.03
CA GLY A 837 -11.39 -64.77 7.44
C GLY A 837 -9.93 -65.23 7.51
N ASP A 838 -9.04 -64.32 7.92
CA ASP A 838 -7.62 -64.63 8.10
C ASP A 838 -7.29 -65.37 9.40
N VAL A 839 -8.28 -65.83 10.19
CA VAL A 839 -8.07 -66.47 11.50
C VAL A 839 -8.43 -67.96 11.49
N VAL A 840 -7.50 -68.83 11.88
CA VAL A 840 -7.76 -70.26 12.15
C VAL A 840 -8.50 -70.42 13.47
N ARG A 841 -9.59 -71.20 13.51
CA ARG A 841 -10.49 -71.40 14.66
C ARG A 841 -10.92 -72.86 14.86
N ARG A 842 -11.51 -73.20 16.01
CA ARG A 842 -11.97 -74.58 16.37
C ARG A 842 -13.20 -74.59 17.30
N THR A 843 -14.16 -75.51 17.06
CA THR A 843 -15.45 -75.63 17.78
C THR A 843 -15.73 -77.01 18.42
N THR A 844 -16.54 -77.05 19.50
CA THR A 844 -17.05 -78.29 20.15
C THR A 844 -18.45 -78.12 20.75
N GLY A 845 -19.41 -79.01 20.42
CA GLY A 845 -20.76 -79.08 21.01
C GLY A 845 -21.94 -79.14 20.01
N THR A 846 -23.13 -79.59 20.43
CA THR A 846 -24.31 -79.85 19.55
C THR A 846 -25.64 -79.30 20.07
N GLY A 847 -26.52 -78.83 19.16
CA GLY A 847 -27.92 -78.44 19.42
C GLY A 847 -28.69 -78.17 18.10
N THR A 848 -30.01 -77.96 18.18
CA THR A 848 -30.92 -77.68 17.04
C THR A 848 -31.37 -76.21 16.98
N CYS A 849 -31.71 -75.72 15.78
CA CYS A 849 -31.89 -74.30 15.51
C CYS A 849 -33.29 -73.77 15.87
N SER A 850 -33.33 -72.66 16.61
CA SER A 850 -34.47 -71.74 16.70
C SER A 850 -33.91 -70.33 16.91
N GLY A 851 -34.40 -69.33 16.15
CA GLY A 851 -33.87 -67.97 16.21
C GLY A 851 -32.43 -67.81 15.68
N GLY A 852 -31.95 -68.73 14.83
CA GLY A 852 -30.69 -68.58 14.11
C GLY A 852 -29.41 -69.05 14.82
N ALA A 853 -29.50 -69.84 15.91
CA ALA A 853 -28.32 -70.34 16.62
C ALA A 853 -28.38 -71.83 17.00
N CYS A 854 -27.29 -72.54 16.69
CA CYS A 854 -26.92 -73.81 17.34
C CYS A 854 -25.74 -73.51 18.29
N THR A 855 -25.89 -73.76 19.59
CA THR A 855 -24.88 -73.36 20.58
C THR A 855 -23.68 -74.31 20.62
N SER A 856 -22.51 -73.84 20.19
CA SER A 856 -21.20 -74.47 20.45
C SER A 856 -20.14 -73.39 20.68
N THR A 857 -19.16 -73.65 21.55
CA THR A 857 -18.08 -72.68 21.85
C THR A 857 -17.00 -72.70 20.76
N ASP A 858 -16.77 -71.55 20.15
CA ASP A 858 -15.71 -71.29 19.15
C ASP A 858 -14.49 -70.61 19.82
N THR A 859 -13.28 -71.03 19.47
CA THR A 859 -12.02 -70.45 19.99
C THR A 859 -11.04 -70.17 18.85
N ALA A 860 -10.49 -68.95 18.83
CA ALA A 860 -9.47 -68.54 17.86
C ALA A 860 -8.09 -69.13 18.21
N VAL A 861 -7.34 -69.53 17.19
CA VAL A 861 -6.06 -70.26 17.34
C VAL A 861 -4.87 -69.47 16.78
N GLN A 862 -4.97 -68.92 15.56
CA GLN A 862 -3.89 -68.19 14.90
C GLN A 862 -4.43 -67.25 13.81
N THR A 863 -3.81 -66.08 13.61
CA THR A 863 -4.11 -65.17 12.49
C THR A 863 -3.02 -65.22 11.42
N CYS A 864 -3.42 -65.37 10.16
CA CYS A 864 -2.59 -65.35 8.95
C CYS A 864 -2.46 -63.93 8.39
N GLN A 865 -1.47 -63.70 7.51
CA GLN A 865 -1.29 -62.42 6.82
C GLN A 865 -1.82 -62.50 5.36
N THR A 866 -2.47 -61.41 4.93
CA THR A 866 -2.93 -61.17 3.55
C THR A 866 -2.27 -59.91 2.98
N GLY A 867 -1.94 -59.93 1.69
CA GLY A 867 -1.32 -58.81 0.98
C GLY A 867 0.08 -59.12 0.44
N THR A 868 0.70 -58.15 -0.24
CA THR A 868 2.06 -58.28 -0.79
C THR A 868 3.12 -57.88 0.25
N SER A 869 4.25 -58.59 0.22
CA SER A 869 5.47 -58.17 0.92
C SER A 869 6.04 -56.93 0.26
N GLY A 870 6.87 -56.17 0.99
CA GLY A 870 7.75 -55.21 0.33
C GLY A 870 8.62 -55.89 -0.75
N ALA A 871 8.94 -55.14 -1.80
CA ALA A 871 9.82 -55.60 -2.86
C ALA A 871 11.24 -55.86 -2.34
N TYR A 872 11.95 -56.80 -2.95
CA TYR A 872 13.33 -57.18 -2.67
C TYR A 872 14.07 -57.48 -3.99
N CYS A 873 15.40 -57.36 -4.03
CA CYS A 873 16.16 -57.57 -5.27
C CYS A 873 16.83 -58.95 -5.33
N SER A 874 16.99 -59.46 -6.55
CA SER A 874 17.77 -60.66 -6.85
C SER A 874 18.41 -60.52 -8.23
N GLY A 875 19.75 -60.45 -8.27
CA GLY A 875 20.48 -60.10 -9.50
C GLY A 875 20.17 -58.68 -9.97
N ASN A 876 20.13 -58.47 -11.29
CA ASN A 876 19.87 -57.15 -11.90
C ASN A 876 18.36 -56.79 -11.98
N GLY A 877 17.55 -57.28 -11.05
CA GLY A 877 16.11 -56.95 -11.00
C GLY A 877 15.46 -57.08 -9.62
N ALA A 878 14.27 -56.48 -9.49
CA ALA A 878 13.45 -56.43 -8.27
C ALA A 878 12.22 -57.35 -8.35
N TYR A 879 11.79 -57.92 -7.22
CA TYR A 879 10.75 -58.94 -7.05
C TYR A 879 9.90 -58.67 -5.79
N GLU A 880 8.71 -59.26 -5.63
CA GLU A 880 7.92 -59.26 -4.39
C GLU A 880 7.30 -60.64 -4.07
N THR A 881 6.82 -60.82 -2.82
CA THR A 881 6.14 -62.05 -2.37
C THR A 881 4.67 -61.75 -2.02
N VAL A 882 3.72 -62.41 -2.67
CA VAL A 882 2.28 -62.29 -2.41
C VAL A 882 1.84 -63.29 -1.33
N TYR A 883 1.35 -62.82 -0.17
CA TYR A 883 0.73 -63.64 0.87
C TYR A 883 -0.77 -63.80 0.62
N GLN A 884 -1.25 -65.04 0.62
CA GLN A 884 -2.60 -65.43 0.17
C GLN A 884 -3.57 -65.76 1.32
N GLY A 885 -3.23 -65.42 2.57
CA GLY A 885 -4.13 -65.60 3.72
C GLY A 885 -4.29 -67.04 4.20
N CYS A 886 -5.38 -67.28 4.94
CA CYS A 886 -5.74 -68.58 5.52
C CYS A 886 -6.49 -69.45 4.49
N VAL A 887 -5.94 -70.63 4.17
CA VAL A 887 -6.51 -71.59 3.23
C VAL A 887 -6.48 -73.00 3.85
N ASN A 888 -7.63 -73.67 3.94
CA ASN A 888 -7.79 -75.02 4.50
C ASN A 888 -7.20 -75.19 5.93
N GLY A 889 -7.27 -74.15 6.75
CA GLY A 889 -6.79 -74.15 8.15
C GLY A 889 -5.31 -73.82 8.36
N ALA A 890 -4.60 -73.32 7.33
CA ALA A 890 -3.20 -72.88 7.42
C ALA A 890 -2.88 -71.71 6.45
N CYS A 891 -1.75 -71.02 6.61
CA CYS A 891 -1.39 -69.82 5.81
C CYS A 891 -0.51 -70.16 4.56
N ARG A 892 -0.55 -69.35 3.46
CA ARG A 892 0.24 -69.56 2.21
C ARG A 892 0.79 -68.29 1.49
N SER A 893 1.79 -68.42 0.60
CA SER A 893 2.39 -67.32 -0.21
C SER A 893 3.15 -67.73 -1.51
N THR A 894 3.50 -66.80 -2.42
CA THR A 894 4.19 -67.03 -3.74
C THR A 894 5.00 -65.78 -4.23
N GLN A 895 5.94 -65.86 -5.19
CA GLN A 895 6.84 -64.75 -5.63
C GLN A 895 6.68 -64.26 -7.10
N GLN A 896 6.95 -62.97 -7.39
CA GLN A 896 6.72 -62.29 -8.69
C GLN A 896 7.79 -61.18 -9.01
N LEU A 897 8.05 -60.84 -10.29
CA LEU A 897 9.10 -59.89 -10.77
C LEU A 897 8.57 -58.47 -11.12
N ILE A 898 9.40 -57.43 -10.98
CA ILE A 898 9.04 -55.99 -11.04
C ILE A 898 9.90 -55.13 -12.02
N GLU A 899 11.24 -55.06 -11.95
CA GLU A 899 12.06 -54.03 -12.69
C GLU A 899 13.55 -54.45 -13.01
N SER A 900 14.30 -53.74 -13.89
CA SER A 900 15.76 -53.91 -14.21
C SER A 900 16.48 -52.62 -14.75
N CYS A 901 17.85 -52.53 -14.80
CA CYS A 901 18.61 -51.24 -14.96
C CYS A 901 19.93 -51.20 -15.83
N SER A 902 20.50 -49.98 -16.08
CA SER A 902 21.68 -49.65 -16.96
C SER A 902 22.63 -48.54 -16.40
N THR A 903 23.80 -48.24 -17.02
CA THR A 903 24.99 -47.62 -16.36
C THR A 903 25.71 -46.41 -17.06
N SER A 904 25.15 -45.18 -17.09
CA SER A 904 25.88 -43.92 -17.44
C SER A 904 25.36 -42.69 -16.65
N SER A 905 26.01 -41.51 -16.70
CA SER A 905 25.91 -40.49 -15.60
C SER A 905 25.81 -38.99 -15.92
N SER A 906 25.14 -38.20 -15.04
CA SER A 906 24.99 -36.72 -15.10
C SER A 906 24.81 -36.04 -13.71
N THR A 907 24.89 -34.70 -13.61
CA THR A 907 24.84 -33.90 -12.35
C THR A 907 23.69 -32.89 -12.27
N TYR A 908 23.11 -32.68 -11.08
CA TYR A 908 21.97 -31.77 -10.84
C TYR A 908 21.83 -31.36 -9.35
N CYS A 909 20.99 -30.35 -9.03
CA CYS A 909 20.63 -29.97 -7.65
C CYS A 909 19.42 -30.78 -7.13
N SER A 910 19.45 -31.18 -5.86
CA SER A 910 18.29 -31.76 -5.15
C SER A 910 18.22 -31.19 -3.73
N GLY A 911 17.21 -30.36 -3.45
CA GLY A 911 17.13 -29.59 -2.21
C GLY A 911 18.37 -28.73 -1.99
N ASN A 912 18.92 -28.74 -0.78
CA ASN A 912 20.15 -28.01 -0.42
C ASN A 912 21.43 -28.79 -0.80
N THR A 913 21.38 -29.70 -1.78
CA THR A 913 22.52 -30.57 -2.12
C THR A 913 22.80 -30.63 -3.62
N VAL A 914 24.08 -30.56 -3.99
CA VAL A 914 24.59 -30.82 -5.35
C VAL A 914 24.87 -32.31 -5.49
N ARG A 915 24.38 -32.97 -6.55
CA ARG A 915 24.47 -34.42 -6.70
C ARG A 915 24.79 -34.90 -8.11
N ARG A 916 25.22 -36.17 -8.22
CA ARG A 916 25.60 -36.87 -9.46
C ARG A 916 24.96 -38.25 -9.52
N SER A 917 24.16 -38.52 -10.55
CA SER A 917 23.57 -39.82 -10.80
C SER A 917 24.50 -40.71 -11.63
N THR A 918 24.90 -41.87 -11.12
CA THR A 918 25.59 -42.98 -11.83
C THR A 918 24.79 -44.28 -11.66
N GLY A 919 24.57 -45.10 -12.68
CA GLY A 919 23.83 -46.36 -12.53
C GLY A 919 24.61 -47.45 -11.78
N THR A 920 24.10 -48.00 -10.64
CA THR A 920 24.80 -49.05 -9.86
C THR A 920 23.84 -50.02 -9.14
N GLY A 921 23.30 -50.99 -9.87
CA GLY A 921 22.69 -52.22 -9.31
C GLY A 921 21.34 -52.06 -8.59
N CYS A 922 20.65 -53.18 -8.37
CA CYS A 922 19.35 -53.21 -7.70
C CYS A 922 19.49 -53.75 -6.27
N SER A 923 19.00 -53.01 -5.27
CA SER A 923 18.96 -53.47 -3.86
C SER A 923 17.74 -52.90 -3.15
N GLY A 924 17.13 -53.67 -2.25
CA GLY A 924 15.97 -53.20 -1.47
C GLY A 924 14.63 -53.11 -2.21
N GLY A 925 14.49 -53.77 -3.37
CA GLY A 925 13.23 -53.81 -4.13
C GLY A 925 13.08 -52.74 -5.22
N SER A 926 14.14 -51.97 -5.49
CA SER A 926 14.17 -51.01 -6.60
C SER A 926 15.55 -51.00 -7.26
N CYS A 927 15.59 -50.68 -8.55
CA CYS A 927 16.84 -50.56 -9.29
C CYS A 927 17.35 -49.11 -9.28
N GLY A 928 18.50 -48.88 -8.64
CA GLY A 928 18.95 -47.53 -8.30
C GLY A 928 20.09 -47.00 -9.19
N SER A 929 19.98 -45.73 -9.58
CA SER A 929 21.18 -44.92 -9.75
C SER A 929 21.74 -44.53 -8.37
N SER A 930 23.05 -44.67 -8.19
CA SER A 930 23.77 -43.98 -7.12
C SER A 930 23.79 -42.48 -7.43
N ASP A 931 22.79 -41.79 -6.90
CA ASP A 931 22.77 -40.35 -6.75
C ASP A 931 23.76 -39.93 -5.66
N THR A 932 25.04 -39.83 -6.03
CA THR A 932 26.13 -39.44 -5.12
C THR A 932 26.03 -37.96 -4.79
N LEU A 933 25.86 -37.68 -3.51
CA LEU A 933 26.04 -36.36 -2.92
C LEU A 933 27.46 -35.85 -3.22
N ILE A 934 27.60 -34.82 -4.04
CA ILE A 934 28.89 -34.15 -4.27
C ILE A 934 29.17 -33.22 -3.08
N GLN A 935 28.23 -32.32 -2.78
CA GLN A 935 28.31 -31.47 -1.60
C GLN A 935 26.94 -31.05 -1.08
N THR A 936 26.85 -30.81 0.23
CA THR A 936 25.69 -30.19 0.87
C THR A 936 25.93 -28.69 0.99
N CYS A 937 25.08 -27.88 0.37
CA CYS A 937 25.02 -26.44 0.62
C CYS A 937 24.45 -26.23 2.03
N SER A 938 25.12 -25.42 2.84
CA SER A 938 24.55 -25.06 4.14
C SER A 938 23.35 -24.14 3.98
N THR A 939 22.21 -24.50 4.56
CA THR A 939 21.15 -23.53 4.91
C THR A 939 21.18 -23.14 6.40
N SER A 940 22.16 -23.63 7.17
CA SER A 940 22.37 -23.11 8.52
C SER A 940 23.07 -21.76 8.42
N SER A 941 22.51 -20.78 9.13
CA SER A 941 23.12 -19.47 9.25
C SER A 941 24.04 -19.46 10.48
N SER A 942 25.35 -19.41 10.29
CA SER A 942 26.29 -19.24 11.40
C SER A 942 26.46 -17.76 11.74
N THR A 943 26.28 -17.41 13.01
CA THR A 943 26.71 -16.10 13.50
C THR A 943 28.22 -16.12 13.75
N TYR A 944 28.89 -15.03 13.40
CA TYR A 944 30.32 -14.82 13.66
C TYR A 944 30.55 -13.35 14.04
N CYS A 945 31.69 -13.05 14.67
CA CYS A 945 32.02 -11.69 15.07
C CYS A 945 32.85 -10.98 13.99
N SER A 946 32.44 -9.77 13.61
CA SER A 946 33.22 -8.84 12.80
C SER A 946 33.36 -7.54 13.59
N GLY A 947 34.49 -7.38 14.29
CA GLY A 947 34.62 -6.37 15.35
C GLY A 947 33.66 -6.65 16.51
N ASN A 948 32.97 -5.61 16.99
CA ASN A 948 31.90 -5.76 17.98
C ASN A 948 30.56 -6.23 17.37
N ASP A 949 30.45 -6.35 16.05
CA ASP A 949 29.22 -6.78 15.40
C ASP A 949 29.11 -8.31 15.35
N VAL A 950 27.97 -8.83 15.80
CA VAL A 950 27.50 -10.16 15.37
C VAL A 950 26.99 -10.01 13.94
N ARG A 951 27.67 -10.65 13.00
CA ARG A 951 27.22 -10.86 11.62
C ARG A 951 26.80 -12.31 11.43
N ARG A 952 26.08 -12.58 10.35
CA ARG A 952 25.47 -13.88 10.07
C ARG A 952 25.55 -14.14 8.58
N SER A 953 26.47 -15.03 8.22
CA SER A 953 26.49 -15.64 6.90
C SER A 953 25.25 -16.51 6.76
N THR A 954 24.37 -16.17 5.84
CA THR A 954 23.23 -16.99 5.40
C THR A 954 23.62 -17.69 4.12
N GLY A 955 23.82 -19.01 4.21
CA GLY A 955 23.97 -19.84 3.02
C GLY A 955 22.65 -19.89 2.25
N THR A 956 22.71 -19.52 0.97
CA THR A 956 21.59 -19.67 0.04
C THR A 956 21.66 -21.07 -0.59
N GLY A 957 20.52 -21.59 -1.04
CA GLY A 957 20.39 -22.98 -1.49
C GLY A 957 21.17 -23.32 -2.78
N CYS A 958 21.03 -24.57 -3.23
CA CYS A 958 21.65 -25.04 -4.47
C CYS A 958 20.97 -24.42 -5.70
N SER A 959 21.75 -23.77 -6.57
CA SER A 959 21.30 -23.30 -7.89
C SER A 959 22.35 -23.60 -8.96
N GLY A 960 21.90 -23.99 -10.15
CA GLY A 960 22.79 -24.27 -11.30
C GLY A 960 23.78 -25.43 -11.13
N GLY A 961 23.70 -26.21 -10.04
CA GLY A 961 24.67 -27.25 -9.71
C GLY A 961 25.84 -26.78 -8.81
N SER A 962 25.74 -25.60 -8.17
CA SER A 962 26.69 -25.08 -7.20
C SER A 962 25.98 -24.50 -5.96
N CYS A 963 26.74 -24.01 -4.98
CA CYS A 963 26.24 -23.37 -3.75
C CYS A 963 26.72 -21.90 -3.63
N ASP A 964 25.81 -20.99 -3.31
CA ASP A 964 26.08 -19.55 -3.12
C ASP A 964 25.86 -19.08 -1.66
N SER A 965 26.36 -17.90 -1.27
CA SER A 965 26.19 -17.37 0.09
C SER A 965 26.07 -15.85 0.16
N SER A 966 25.43 -15.34 1.21
CA SER A 966 25.29 -13.90 1.51
C SER A 966 25.62 -13.60 2.98
N ASP A 967 26.20 -12.43 3.27
CA ASP A 967 26.56 -12.00 4.64
C ASP A 967 25.64 -10.86 5.12
N ASN A 968 24.97 -11.09 6.25
CA ASN A 968 23.96 -10.19 6.79
C ASN A 968 24.31 -9.75 8.22
N PHE A 969 24.25 -8.44 8.49
CA PHE A 969 24.41 -7.87 9.83
C PHE A 969 23.28 -8.33 10.77
N VAL A 970 23.59 -8.56 12.05
CA VAL A 970 22.59 -8.95 13.07
C VAL A 970 22.47 -7.91 14.18
N GLN A 971 23.56 -7.61 14.89
CA GLN A 971 23.56 -6.66 16.01
C GLN A 971 24.99 -6.26 16.41
N THR A 972 25.16 -5.06 16.98
CA THR A 972 26.42 -4.65 17.61
C THR A 972 26.40 -4.95 19.11
N CYS A 973 27.37 -5.73 19.60
CA CYS A 973 27.54 -5.99 21.03
C CYS A 973 28.11 -4.76 21.74
N GLN A 974 27.31 -4.11 22.60
CA GLN A 974 27.78 -2.97 23.39
C GLN A 974 28.77 -3.42 24.47
N THR A 975 29.98 -2.86 24.44
CA THR A 975 30.99 -3.00 25.49
C THR A 975 30.74 -2.00 26.60
N GLY A 976 30.61 -2.48 27.85
CA GLY A 976 30.28 -1.62 28.98
C GLY A 976 30.23 -2.37 30.32
N VAL A 977 30.41 -1.61 31.40
CA VAL A 977 30.33 -2.09 32.78
C VAL A 977 28.92 -1.94 33.33
N GLY A 978 28.33 -3.04 33.79
CA GLY A 978 27.01 -3.06 34.41
C GLY A 978 27.00 -2.56 35.87
N SER A 979 25.77 -2.26 36.33
CA SER A 979 25.44 -1.96 37.72
C SER A 979 25.51 -3.21 38.62
N SER A 980 25.77 -2.99 39.90
CA SER A 980 25.90 -4.06 40.89
C SER A 980 24.54 -4.63 41.32
N TYR A 981 24.46 -5.93 41.56
CA TYR A 981 23.27 -6.66 42.00
C TYR A 981 23.62 -7.69 43.09
N CYS A 982 22.67 -8.03 43.97
CA CYS A 982 22.89 -9.01 45.04
C CYS A 982 22.61 -10.45 44.55
N SER A 983 23.37 -11.43 45.04
CA SER A 983 23.11 -12.87 44.96
C SER A 983 23.39 -13.49 46.33
N GLY A 984 22.36 -14.03 46.98
CA GLY A 984 22.42 -14.36 48.41
C GLY A 984 22.67 -13.13 49.27
N ASN A 985 23.49 -13.26 50.31
CA ASN A 985 23.92 -12.11 51.13
C ASN A 985 25.00 -11.25 50.46
N THR A 986 25.36 -11.51 49.20
CA THR A 986 26.59 -11.05 48.54
C THR A 986 26.33 -10.17 47.30
N VAL A 987 27.04 -9.05 47.14
CA VAL A 987 26.97 -8.16 45.96
C VAL A 987 27.93 -8.64 44.85
N TYR A 988 27.50 -8.54 43.59
CA TYR A 988 28.25 -8.79 42.35
C TYR A 988 28.01 -7.65 41.34
N ARG A 989 28.78 -7.56 40.25
CA ARG A 989 28.47 -6.74 39.05
C ARG A 989 28.81 -7.48 37.75
N THR A 990 28.16 -7.12 36.65
CA THR A 990 28.44 -7.71 35.32
C THR A 990 29.38 -6.84 34.50
N VAL A 991 30.33 -7.45 33.79
CA VAL A 991 31.22 -6.83 32.79
C VAL A 991 30.97 -7.46 31.42
N ASN A 992 30.55 -6.66 30.44
CA ASN A 992 30.30 -7.13 29.06
C ASN A 992 31.52 -6.88 28.19
N SER A 993 32.11 -7.95 27.65
CA SER A 993 33.42 -7.93 26.97
C SER A 993 33.34 -7.93 25.43
N GLY A 994 32.16 -7.66 24.85
CA GLY A 994 31.95 -7.59 23.40
C GLY A 994 31.52 -8.91 22.77
N CYS A 995 31.74 -9.04 21.45
CA CYS A 995 31.41 -10.23 20.67
C CYS A 995 32.53 -11.28 20.75
N LEU A 996 32.19 -12.53 21.07
CA LEU A 996 33.10 -13.67 20.95
C LEU A 996 32.35 -14.88 20.38
N SER A 997 32.97 -15.61 19.44
CA SER A 997 32.41 -16.82 18.82
C SER A 997 30.97 -16.68 18.28
N GLY A 998 30.62 -15.51 17.72
CA GLY A 998 29.30 -15.26 17.13
C GLY A 998 28.19 -14.93 18.13
N SER A 999 28.52 -14.51 19.35
CA SER A 999 27.56 -14.06 20.37
C SER A 999 28.18 -13.01 21.29
N CYS A 1000 27.35 -12.17 21.92
CA CYS A 1000 27.82 -11.23 22.93
C CYS A 1000 28.08 -11.95 24.26
N VAL A 1001 29.26 -11.79 24.86
CA VAL A 1001 29.63 -12.43 26.13
C VAL A 1001 29.76 -11.43 27.29
N SER A 1002 29.46 -11.93 28.49
CA SER A 1002 29.55 -11.19 29.75
C SER A 1002 30.05 -12.09 30.87
N ALA A 1003 30.72 -11.50 31.86
CA ALA A 1003 31.25 -12.18 33.05
C ALA A 1003 30.83 -11.45 34.33
N GLN A 1004 30.80 -12.17 35.46
CA GLN A 1004 30.38 -11.64 36.76
C GLN A 1004 31.57 -11.44 37.69
N GLN A 1005 31.64 -10.28 38.35
CA GLN A 1005 32.70 -9.89 39.30
C GLN A 1005 32.11 -9.72 40.71
N LEU A 1006 32.76 -10.30 41.72
CA LEU A 1006 32.36 -10.26 43.14
C LEU A 1006 32.63 -8.90 43.81
N VAL A 1007 31.80 -8.49 44.78
CA VAL A 1007 31.91 -7.20 45.51
C VAL A 1007 31.94 -7.33 47.07
N GLU A 1008 30.90 -7.79 47.80
CA GLU A 1008 30.81 -7.74 49.30
C GLU A 1008 29.72 -8.68 49.93
N THR A 1009 29.70 -9.05 51.26
CA THR A 1009 28.66 -9.93 51.92
C THR A 1009 28.15 -9.50 53.35
N CYS A 1010 26.83 -9.65 53.69
CA CYS A 1010 26.16 -9.20 54.96
C CYS A 1010 25.53 -10.30 55.92
N GLN A 1011 25.03 -9.95 57.14
CA GLN A 1011 24.44 -10.84 58.21
C GLN A 1011 23.05 -10.39 58.83
N THR A 1012 22.30 -11.22 59.60
CA THR A 1012 20.82 -11.07 59.88
C THR A 1012 20.25 -11.40 61.31
N GLY A 1013 19.02 -10.93 61.66
CA GLY A 1013 18.25 -11.21 62.92
C GLY A 1013 16.80 -10.61 63.02
N VAL A 1014 15.89 -11.08 63.92
CA VAL A 1014 14.40 -10.85 63.86
C VAL A 1014 13.63 -10.59 65.20
N GLY A 1015 12.44 -9.92 65.15
CA GLY A 1015 11.54 -9.59 66.28
C GLY A 1015 10.09 -10.14 66.22
N SER A 1016 9.14 -9.61 67.02
CA SER A 1016 7.76 -10.14 67.24
C SER A 1016 6.63 -9.47 66.40
N SER A 1017 5.39 -10.03 66.43
CA SER A 1017 4.30 -9.75 65.45
C SER A 1017 3.02 -9.13 66.04
N TYR A 1018 2.25 -8.33 65.26
CA TYR A 1018 0.98 -7.68 65.65
C TYR A 1018 -0.01 -7.44 64.48
N CYS A 1019 -1.26 -7.04 64.75
CA CYS A 1019 -2.32 -6.79 63.74
C CYS A 1019 -2.53 -5.31 63.41
N SER A 1020 -2.86 -5.00 62.15
CA SER A 1020 -3.39 -3.71 61.67
C SER A 1020 -4.36 -3.95 60.50
N GLY A 1021 -5.66 -3.65 60.70
CA GLY A 1021 -6.71 -4.02 59.75
C GLY A 1021 -6.83 -5.55 59.58
N ASN A 1022 -7.05 -6.01 58.34
CA ASN A 1022 -7.08 -7.45 58.00
C ASN A 1022 -5.67 -8.08 57.92
N THR A 1023 -4.62 -7.42 58.42
CA THR A 1023 -3.22 -7.73 58.11
C THR A 1023 -2.36 -7.87 59.37
N VAL A 1024 -1.46 -8.87 59.37
CA VAL A 1024 -0.51 -9.16 60.45
C VAL A 1024 0.92 -8.78 60.00
N TYR A 1025 1.69 -8.14 60.87
CA TYR A 1025 3.04 -7.62 60.60
C TYR A 1025 4.06 -8.05 61.67
N ARG A 1026 5.37 -8.00 61.36
CA ARG A 1026 6.54 -8.30 62.21
C ARG A 1026 7.74 -7.41 61.82
N THR A 1027 8.72 -7.18 62.70
CA THR A 1027 9.95 -6.41 62.36
C THR A 1027 11.18 -7.31 62.18
N VAL A 1028 11.98 -7.13 61.12
CA VAL A 1028 13.18 -7.95 60.79
C VAL A 1028 14.31 -7.16 60.10
N ASN A 1029 15.58 -7.51 60.35
CA ASN A 1029 16.72 -6.98 59.58
C ASN A 1029 17.19 -8.01 58.53
N SER A 1030 17.16 -7.65 57.23
CA SER A 1030 17.07 -8.62 56.14
C SER A 1030 17.97 -8.35 54.91
N GLY A 1031 19.25 -8.03 55.13
CA GLY A 1031 20.31 -8.21 54.11
C GLY A 1031 20.37 -7.19 52.97
N CYS A 1032 20.93 -7.64 51.84
CA CYS A 1032 21.32 -6.82 50.67
C CYS A 1032 20.13 -6.54 49.75
N LEU A 1033 19.86 -5.26 49.45
CA LEU A 1033 18.93 -4.84 48.42
C LEU A 1033 19.50 -3.65 47.65
N SER A 1034 19.44 -3.69 46.31
CA SER A 1034 19.86 -2.58 45.43
C SER A 1034 21.32 -2.13 45.58
N GLY A 1035 22.22 -3.03 45.99
CA GLY A 1035 23.67 -2.75 46.11
C GLY A 1035 24.15 -2.25 47.48
N SER A 1036 23.27 -2.23 48.50
CA SER A 1036 23.59 -1.91 49.90
C SER A 1036 22.73 -2.74 50.88
N CYS A 1037 23.05 -2.78 52.17
CA CYS A 1037 22.32 -3.59 53.17
C CYS A 1037 21.37 -2.75 54.06
N VAL A 1038 20.15 -3.25 54.37
CA VAL A 1038 19.07 -2.47 55.03
C VAL A 1038 18.13 -3.31 55.95
N SER A 1039 17.30 -2.64 56.75
CA SER A 1039 16.32 -3.20 57.71
C SER A 1039 14.86 -2.85 57.37
N ALA A 1040 13.89 -3.73 57.71
CA ALA A 1040 12.50 -3.57 57.24
C ALA A 1040 11.40 -4.12 58.19
N GLN A 1041 10.16 -3.65 57.98
CA GLN A 1041 8.97 -4.30 58.53
C GLN A 1041 8.49 -5.40 57.57
N GLN A 1042 8.37 -6.62 58.05
CA GLN A 1042 7.87 -7.78 57.32
C GLN A 1042 6.35 -7.92 57.50
N LEU A 1043 5.64 -7.79 56.38
CA LEU A 1043 4.27 -8.30 56.24
C LEU A 1043 4.27 -9.82 56.53
N VAL A 1044 3.48 -10.27 57.49
CA VAL A 1044 3.36 -11.69 57.85
C VAL A 1044 2.26 -12.35 57.01
N GLN A 1045 1.04 -11.81 57.03
CA GLN A 1045 -0.06 -12.22 56.14
C GLN A 1045 -1.21 -11.20 56.13
N THR A 1046 -2.00 -11.18 55.05
CA THR A 1046 -3.29 -10.47 54.97
C THR A 1046 -4.41 -11.50 54.85
N CYS A 1047 -5.39 -11.50 55.76
CA CYS A 1047 -6.54 -12.39 55.69
C CYS A 1047 -7.48 -11.98 54.53
N SER A 1048 -7.88 -12.94 53.70
CA SER A 1048 -8.76 -12.72 52.53
C SER A 1048 -10.23 -13.01 52.82
N THR A 1049 -11.14 -12.30 52.14
CA THR A 1049 -12.61 -12.51 52.19
C THR A 1049 -13.16 -13.22 50.95
N ALA A 1050 -12.29 -13.78 50.11
CA ALA A 1050 -12.71 -14.53 48.92
C ALA A 1050 -13.27 -15.91 49.29
N SER A 1051 -14.38 -16.31 48.64
CA SER A 1051 -14.90 -17.68 48.69
C SER A 1051 -14.65 -18.38 47.36
N SER A 1052 -14.34 -19.68 47.39
CA SER A 1052 -14.15 -20.50 46.20
C SER A 1052 -14.98 -21.77 46.27
N THR A 1053 -15.54 -22.15 45.12
CA THR A 1053 -16.27 -23.42 44.94
C THR A 1053 -15.38 -24.45 44.26
N TYR A 1054 -15.45 -25.69 44.71
CA TYR A 1054 -14.68 -26.81 44.16
C TYR A 1054 -15.49 -28.11 44.15
N CYS A 1055 -15.10 -29.05 43.28
CA CYS A 1055 -15.73 -30.37 43.18
C CYS A 1055 -15.14 -31.35 44.20
N SER A 1056 -16.01 -32.11 44.85
CA SER A 1056 -15.67 -33.25 45.72
C SER A 1056 -16.55 -34.43 45.31
N GLY A 1057 -16.07 -35.23 44.35
CA GLY A 1057 -16.92 -36.17 43.62
C GLY A 1057 -17.94 -35.42 42.76
N ASN A 1058 -19.21 -35.84 42.79
CA ASN A 1058 -20.30 -35.10 42.14
C ASN A 1058 -20.80 -33.90 42.96
N ASP A 1059 -20.30 -33.67 44.18
CA ASP A 1059 -20.72 -32.56 45.03
C ASP A 1059 -19.90 -31.29 44.75
N ILE A 1060 -20.58 -30.16 44.60
CA ILE A 1060 -19.97 -28.83 44.69
C ILE A 1060 -19.94 -28.44 46.17
N ARG A 1061 -18.76 -28.05 46.65
CA ARG A 1061 -18.53 -27.47 47.99
C ARG A 1061 -17.99 -26.05 47.88
N ARG A 1062 -18.20 -25.24 48.92
CA ARG A 1062 -17.78 -23.84 49.02
C ARG A 1062 -17.01 -23.63 50.33
N SER A 1063 -15.76 -23.21 50.17
CA SER A 1063 -14.95 -22.68 51.26
C SER A 1063 -15.23 -21.19 51.41
N THR A 1064 -15.45 -20.72 52.64
CA THR A 1064 -15.64 -19.29 52.97
C THR A 1064 -14.65 -18.85 54.05
N GLY A 1065 -13.92 -17.76 53.80
CA GLY A 1065 -12.99 -17.16 54.77
C GLY A 1065 -13.63 -16.04 55.60
N THR A 1066 -13.22 -15.92 56.88
CA THR A 1066 -13.57 -14.79 57.77
C THR A 1066 -12.31 -14.18 58.41
N GLY A 1067 -12.47 -12.98 59.00
CA GLY A 1067 -11.39 -12.01 59.24
C GLY A 1067 -10.44 -12.27 60.42
N CYS A 1068 -9.51 -11.32 60.62
CA CYS A 1068 -8.42 -11.43 61.58
C CYS A 1068 -8.82 -11.10 63.02
N SER A 1069 -8.38 -11.90 63.99
CA SER A 1069 -8.33 -11.51 65.41
C SER A 1069 -7.15 -12.19 66.12
N GLY A 1070 -6.62 -11.55 67.16
CA GLY A 1070 -5.58 -12.12 68.03
C GLY A 1070 -4.22 -12.46 67.39
N GLY A 1071 -3.96 -12.10 66.13
CA GLY A 1071 -2.72 -12.40 65.42
C GLY A 1071 -2.79 -13.52 64.35
N ALA A 1072 -3.98 -14.06 64.04
CA ALA A 1072 -4.14 -15.16 63.08
C ALA A 1072 -5.42 -15.05 62.20
N CYS A 1073 -5.59 -15.98 61.24
CA CYS A 1073 -6.78 -16.16 60.38
C CYS A 1073 -7.27 -17.64 60.47
N GLY A 1074 -8.54 -17.94 60.13
CA GLY A 1074 -9.09 -19.31 60.08
C GLY A 1074 -10.29 -19.48 59.12
N SER A 1075 -10.73 -20.71 58.83
CA SER A 1075 -11.71 -21.02 57.76
C SER A 1075 -12.71 -22.14 58.10
N SER A 1076 -13.83 -22.21 57.35
CA SER A 1076 -14.80 -23.32 57.37
C SER A 1076 -15.28 -23.69 55.96
N ASP A 1077 -15.67 -24.96 55.79
CA ASP A 1077 -16.07 -25.56 54.50
C ASP A 1077 -17.54 -26.00 54.52
N SER A 1078 -18.26 -25.80 53.42
CA SER A 1078 -19.72 -25.97 53.35
C SER A 1078 -20.19 -26.65 52.06
N PHE A 1079 -21.18 -27.54 52.17
CA PHE A 1079 -21.81 -28.19 51.00
C PHE A 1079 -22.71 -27.21 50.23
N VAL A 1080 -22.69 -27.26 48.90
CA VAL A 1080 -23.53 -26.42 48.03
C VAL A 1080 -24.63 -27.23 47.37
N GLN A 1081 -24.27 -28.21 46.52
CA GLN A 1081 -25.22 -29.05 45.78
C GLN A 1081 -24.54 -30.28 45.16
N THR A 1082 -25.29 -31.34 44.90
CA THR A 1082 -24.83 -32.51 44.11
C THR A 1082 -25.21 -32.35 42.63
N CYS A 1083 -24.26 -32.52 41.73
CA CYS A 1083 -24.49 -32.52 40.29
C CYS A 1083 -25.18 -33.83 39.83
N SER A 1084 -26.29 -33.69 39.11
CA SER A 1084 -27.01 -34.83 38.52
C SER A 1084 -26.26 -35.42 37.32
N THR A 1085 -26.17 -36.75 37.28
CA THR A 1085 -25.70 -37.54 36.12
C THR A 1085 -26.87 -38.08 35.28
N ALA A 1086 -28.11 -37.68 35.58
CA ALA A 1086 -29.27 -38.06 34.80
C ALA A 1086 -29.24 -37.41 33.41
N SER A 1087 -29.71 -38.14 32.40
CA SER A 1087 -29.92 -37.59 31.05
C SER A 1087 -31.38 -37.20 30.86
N THR A 1088 -31.62 -36.00 30.34
CA THR A 1088 -32.97 -35.48 30.06
C THR A 1088 -33.10 -35.13 28.58
N THR A 1089 -34.19 -35.59 27.96
CA THR A 1089 -34.54 -35.19 26.59
C THR A 1089 -35.38 -33.91 26.60
N TYR A 1090 -35.17 -33.06 25.60
CA TYR A 1090 -35.92 -31.83 25.39
C TYR A 1090 -36.07 -31.53 23.90
N CYS A 1091 -36.90 -30.55 23.55
CA CYS A 1091 -37.17 -30.19 22.16
C CYS A 1091 -36.45 -28.91 21.74
N SER A 1092 -35.83 -28.96 20.56
CA SER A 1092 -35.19 -27.81 19.91
C SER A 1092 -35.68 -27.74 18.47
N GLY A 1093 -36.65 -26.86 18.21
CA GLY A 1093 -37.42 -26.87 16.96
C GLY A 1093 -38.12 -28.21 16.76
N ASN A 1094 -38.08 -28.77 15.54
CA ASN A 1094 -38.64 -30.09 15.25
C ASN A 1094 -37.68 -31.26 15.54
N THR A 1095 -36.72 -31.07 16.46
CA THR A 1095 -35.73 -32.08 16.84
C THR A 1095 -35.78 -32.39 18.33
N VAL A 1096 -35.72 -33.68 18.68
CA VAL A 1096 -35.48 -34.16 20.03
C VAL A 1096 -33.98 -34.14 20.28
N ARG A 1097 -33.58 -33.51 21.37
CA ARG A 1097 -32.21 -33.47 21.88
C ARG A 1097 -32.13 -34.07 23.27
N ARG A 1098 -30.93 -34.48 23.68
CA ARG A 1098 -30.66 -35.09 24.99
C ARG A 1098 -29.46 -34.41 25.63
N THR A 1099 -29.74 -33.75 26.74
CA THR A 1099 -28.75 -33.24 27.67
C THR A 1099 -28.31 -34.38 28.57
N THR A 1100 -27.04 -34.75 28.53
CA THR A 1100 -26.45 -35.76 29.42
C THR A 1100 -25.63 -35.05 30.48
N GLY A 1101 -25.99 -35.16 31.76
CA GLY A 1101 -25.19 -34.60 32.86
C GLY A 1101 -23.86 -35.36 33.00
N THR A 1102 -22.74 -34.65 32.91
CA THR A 1102 -21.38 -35.25 32.94
C THR A 1102 -20.68 -35.14 34.30
N GLY A 1103 -21.42 -34.72 35.35
CA GLY A 1103 -20.90 -34.56 36.71
C GLY A 1103 -20.30 -33.17 36.99
N CYS A 1104 -19.55 -33.04 38.08
CA CYS A 1104 -18.89 -31.78 38.45
C CYS A 1104 -17.59 -31.59 37.65
N VAL A 1105 -17.44 -30.45 36.97
CA VAL A 1105 -16.29 -30.14 36.10
C VAL A 1105 -15.37 -29.08 36.71
N SER A 1106 -14.14 -28.99 36.19
CA SER A 1106 -13.07 -28.13 36.70
C SER A 1106 -13.50 -26.66 36.77
N GLY A 1107 -13.67 -26.16 37.99
CA GLY A 1107 -14.24 -24.83 38.29
C GLY A 1107 -15.37 -24.84 39.32
N GLY A 1108 -15.89 -26.03 39.70
CA GLY A 1108 -16.96 -26.14 40.69
C GLY A 1108 -18.35 -25.89 40.12
N THR A 1109 -18.59 -26.32 38.88
CA THR A 1109 -19.86 -26.23 38.17
C THR A 1109 -20.29 -27.61 37.67
N CYS A 1110 -21.59 -27.83 37.44
CA CYS A 1110 -22.08 -29.07 36.84
C CYS A 1110 -22.00 -28.99 35.31
N GLY A 1111 -21.36 -29.98 34.68
CA GLY A 1111 -21.24 -30.08 33.23
C GLY A 1111 -22.40 -30.85 32.58
N SER A 1112 -22.68 -30.54 31.32
CA SER A 1112 -23.59 -31.32 30.49
C SER A 1112 -23.19 -31.29 29.01
N THR A 1113 -23.48 -32.37 28.30
CA THR A 1113 -23.33 -32.47 26.83
C THR A 1113 -24.70 -32.56 26.18
N ASP A 1114 -24.96 -31.70 25.19
CA ASP A 1114 -26.17 -31.73 24.37
C ASP A 1114 -25.94 -32.56 23.09
N THR A 1115 -26.82 -33.52 22.84
CA THR A 1115 -26.72 -34.45 21.71
C THR A 1115 -28.06 -34.53 20.96
N LEU A 1116 -28.01 -34.42 19.63
CA LEU A 1116 -29.18 -34.65 18.78
C LEU A 1116 -29.59 -36.13 18.85
N VAL A 1117 -30.86 -36.40 19.17
CA VAL A 1117 -31.40 -37.76 19.28
C VAL A 1117 -32.15 -38.16 18.01
N GLN A 1118 -33.10 -37.32 17.57
CA GLN A 1118 -33.90 -37.58 16.36
C GLN A 1118 -34.58 -36.30 15.84
N THR A 1119 -34.96 -36.29 14.57
CA THR A 1119 -35.77 -35.25 13.93
C THR A 1119 -37.16 -35.79 13.65
N CYS A 1120 -38.21 -35.03 13.95
CA CYS A 1120 -39.59 -35.52 13.84
C CYS A 1120 -40.11 -35.47 12.39
N SER A 1121 -40.83 -36.52 11.98
CA SER A 1121 -41.40 -36.68 10.63
C SER A 1121 -42.63 -35.80 10.38
N SER A 1122 -43.09 -35.71 9.13
CA SER A 1122 -44.27 -34.90 8.77
C SER A 1122 -45.53 -35.37 9.51
N GLY A 1123 -46.28 -34.42 10.10
CA GLY A 1123 -47.44 -34.70 10.95
C GLY A 1123 -47.11 -34.85 12.46
N GLN A 1124 -45.83 -34.84 12.83
CA GLN A 1124 -45.38 -34.79 14.22
C GLN A 1124 -44.67 -33.48 14.54
N THR A 1125 -44.79 -33.05 15.79
CA THR A 1125 -43.98 -31.96 16.38
C THR A 1125 -43.20 -32.51 17.58
N CYS A 1126 -42.03 -31.94 17.84
CA CYS A 1126 -41.34 -32.24 19.09
C CYS A 1126 -42.06 -31.59 20.27
N SER A 1127 -42.48 -32.39 21.25
CA SER A 1127 -42.97 -31.91 22.55
C SER A 1127 -42.39 -32.75 23.70
N ASN A 1128 -42.04 -32.12 24.81
CA ASN A 1128 -41.47 -32.75 26.02
C ASN A 1128 -40.34 -33.76 25.77
N GLY A 1129 -39.46 -33.49 24.79
CA GLY A 1129 -38.32 -34.37 24.49
C GLY A 1129 -38.69 -35.66 23.75
N ALA A 1130 -39.84 -35.70 23.08
CA ALA A 1130 -40.25 -36.77 22.17
C ALA A 1130 -40.92 -36.20 20.91
N CYS A 1131 -40.99 -36.98 19.84
CA CYS A 1131 -41.81 -36.63 18.67
C CYS A 1131 -43.25 -37.09 18.91
N VAL A 1132 -44.19 -36.16 18.92
CA VAL A 1132 -45.61 -36.43 19.17
C VAL A 1132 -46.46 -36.02 17.98
N THR A 1133 -47.50 -36.79 17.68
CA THR A 1133 -48.42 -36.52 16.58
C THR A 1133 -49.31 -35.33 16.93
N VAL A 1134 -49.50 -34.39 15.99
CA VAL A 1134 -50.20 -33.13 16.28
C VAL A 1134 -51.70 -33.37 16.47
N GLY A 1135 -52.19 -33.26 17.71
CA GLY A 1135 -53.62 -33.30 18.03
C GLY A 1135 -53.94 -32.62 19.36
N GLY A 1136 -54.74 -31.54 19.32
CA GLY A 1136 -55.33 -30.90 20.50
C GLY A 1136 -54.57 -29.66 21.03
N THR A 1137 -55.30 -28.56 21.22
CA THR A 1137 -54.79 -27.28 21.72
C THR A 1137 -54.88 -27.15 23.25
N TRP A 1138 -53.85 -26.59 23.87
CA TRP A 1138 -53.87 -26.19 25.29
C TRP A 1138 -54.27 -24.72 25.46
N ARG A 1139 -54.98 -24.39 26.55
CA ARG A 1139 -55.14 -23.02 27.07
C ARG A 1139 -54.64 -22.94 28.52
N ARG A 1140 -53.89 -21.89 28.83
CA ARG A 1140 -53.58 -21.47 30.22
C ARG A 1140 -54.76 -20.69 30.79
N ASP A 1141 -54.99 -20.81 32.10
CA ASP A 1141 -55.73 -19.78 32.85
C ASP A 1141 -54.79 -18.71 33.42
N THR A 1142 -55.37 -17.68 34.05
CA THR A 1142 -54.67 -16.47 34.45
C THR A 1142 -53.92 -16.54 35.79
N ASN A 1143 -53.98 -17.65 36.54
CA ASN A 1143 -53.44 -17.72 37.91
C ASN A 1143 -52.30 -18.73 38.13
N GLY A 1144 -51.86 -19.45 37.10
CA GLY A 1144 -50.49 -19.99 37.04
C GLY A 1144 -50.13 -21.14 37.99
N ASN A 1145 -51.09 -21.96 38.42
CA ASN A 1145 -50.82 -23.22 39.13
C ASN A 1145 -50.98 -24.43 38.21
N GLU A 1146 -50.06 -25.39 38.29
CA GLU A 1146 -50.10 -26.64 37.52
C GLU A 1146 -51.01 -27.67 38.18
N GLY A 1147 -51.88 -28.33 37.38
CA GLY A 1147 -52.85 -29.32 37.85
C GLY A 1147 -52.97 -30.50 36.89
N PHE A 1148 -52.98 -31.70 37.46
CA PHE A 1148 -52.97 -32.99 36.76
C PHE A 1148 -54.33 -33.33 36.12
N CYS A 1149 -54.32 -34.12 35.04
CA CYS A 1149 -55.49 -34.91 34.61
C CYS A 1149 -55.08 -36.37 34.48
N ASP A 1150 -55.78 -37.23 35.22
CA ASP A 1150 -55.82 -38.68 35.01
C ASP A 1150 -57.07 -39.02 34.17
N GLU A 1151 -57.03 -40.11 33.41
CA GLU A 1151 -58.21 -40.59 32.70
C GLU A 1151 -59.10 -41.41 33.65
N LEU A 1152 -60.38 -41.04 33.80
CA LEU A 1152 -61.53 -41.97 33.72
C LEU A 1152 -62.89 -41.29 33.99
N CYS A 1153 -63.90 -41.69 33.21
CA CYS A 1153 -65.35 -41.63 33.48
C CYS A 1153 -66.09 -40.26 33.65
N GLY A 1154 -66.82 -39.88 32.59
CA GLY A 1154 -68.30 -39.98 32.64
C GLY A 1154 -69.15 -38.86 33.27
N VAL A 1155 -69.60 -37.91 32.42
CA VAL A 1155 -70.96 -37.28 32.39
C VAL A 1155 -71.67 -36.86 33.70
N LEU A 1156 -71.73 -35.54 34.01
CA LEU A 1156 -73.00 -34.82 34.36
C LEU A 1156 -72.88 -33.26 34.51
N TYR A 1157 -73.76 -32.55 33.80
CA TYR A 1157 -74.42 -31.23 34.04
C TYR A 1157 -73.86 -30.07 34.93
N CYS A 1158 -73.79 -28.89 34.29
CA CYS A 1158 -74.21 -27.52 34.71
C CYS A 1158 -73.86 -26.92 36.09
N ASN A 1159 -73.11 -25.79 36.09
CA ASN A 1159 -73.62 -24.39 36.16
C ASN A 1159 -72.50 -23.37 36.50
N GLY A 1160 -72.66 -22.10 36.10
CA GLY A 1160 -71.94 -20.97 36.73
C GLY A 1160 -71.16 -20.02 35.80
N SER A 1161 -71.79 -18.91 35.40
CA SER A 1161 -71.26 -17.86 34.53
C SER A 1161 -70.06 -17.06 35.07
N CYS A 1162 -69.09 -16.74 34.21
CA CYS A 1162 -68.17 -15.60 34.39
C CYS A 1162 -68.76 -14.28 33.89
N PRO A 1163 -68.29 -13.12 34.40
CA PRO A 1163 -68.27 -11.87 33.65
C PRO A 1163 -66.82 -11.35 33.40
N PRO A 1164 -66.51 -10.73 32.24
CA PRO A 1164 -65.12 -10.42 31.84
C PRO A 1164 -64.77 -8.91 31.84
N GLN A 1165 -63.46 -8.61 31.80
CA GLN A 1165 -62.93 -7.29 31.40
C GLN A 1165 -61.98 -7.42 30.20
N ARG A 1166 -62.50 -6.94 29.06
CA ARG A 1166 -61.87 -5.98 28.11
C ARG A 1166 -60.40 -6.18 27.69
N CYS A 1167 -60.23 -6.36 26.38
CA CYS A 1167 -59.37 -5.47 25.59
C CYS A 1167 -60.03 -5.15 24.23
N ALA A 1168 -59.90 -3.89 23.82
CA ALA A 1168 -60.16 -3.40 22.47
C ALA A 1168 -58.92 -3.71 21.58
N SER A 1169 -58.87 -3.60 20.25
CA SER A 1169 -59.78 -3.17 19.17
C SER A 1169 -59.11 -3.50 17.81
N ALA A 1170 -59.76 -3.14 16.69
CA ALA A 1170 -59.24 -3.04 15.31
C ALA A 1170 -59.42 -4.31 14.42
N ASN A 1171 -59.94 -4.23 13.19
CA ASN A 1171 -60.57 -3.10 12.47
C ASN A 1171 -61.56 -3.63 11.38
N PRO A 1172 -61.87 -2.92 10.26
CA PRO A 1172 -63.23 -2.45 9.97
C PRO A 1172 -63.94 -3.19 8.83
N GLU A 1173 -65.28 -3.16 8.83
CA GLU A 1173 -66.10 -2.97 7.61
C GLU A 1173 -67.59 -2.77 7.96
N GLY A 1174 -68.24 -1.78 7.33
CA GLY A 1174 -69.68 -1.89 7.01
C GLY A 1174 -70.79 -1.43 7.98
N GLN A 1175 -70.88 -0.11 8.27
CA GLN A 1175 -72.16 0.66 8.15
C GLN A 1175 -73.36 0.30 9.11
N PRO A 1176 -74.48 1.08 9.20
CA PRO A 1176 -74.85 1.70 10.48
C PRO A 1176 -76.28 1.44 11.02
N CYS A 1177 -76.53 1.85 12.28
CA CYS A 1177 -77.80 2.31 12.89
C CYS A 1177 -77.55 2.53 14.42
N SER A 1178 -78.23 3.35 15.23
CA SER A 1178 -78.96 4.63 15.11
C SER A 1178 -79.66 4.87 16.47
N THR A 1179 -79.45 6.06 17.08
CA THR A 1179 -80.38 6.78 17.99
C THR A 1179 -80.77 6.27 19.40
N LEU A 1180 -81.11 7.27 20.25
CA LEU A 1180 -81.74 7.23 21.60
C LEU A 1180 -80.83 6.83 22.79
N GLY A 1181 -80.72 7.59 23.89
CA GLY A 1181 -81.18 8.95 24.21
C GLY A 1181 -81.36 9.19 25.73
N SER A 1182 -81.08 10.41 26.24
CA SER A 1182 -81.46 10.96 27.59
C SER A 1182 -80.96 10.20 28.86
N SER A 1183 -80.81 10.78 30.07
CA SER A 1183 -80.67 12.18 30.53
C SER A 1183 -80.26 12.23 32.02
N CYS A 1184 -79.31 13.12 32.36
CA CYS A 1184 -79.14 14.03 33.52
C CYS A 1184 -79.74 13.80 34.95
N ASN A 1185 -79.08 14.47 35.92
CA ASN A 1185 -79.40 14.76 37.34
C ASN A 1185 -78.98 13.69 38.39
N ALA A 1186 -78.60 14.02 39.65
CA ALA A 1186 -77.98 15.23 40.24
C ALA A 1186 -77.45 14.92 41.68
N VAL A 1187 -76.28 15.48 42.04
CA VAL A 1187 -75.83 16.16 43.31
C VAL A 1187 -76.74 16.04 44.58
N PRO A 1188 -76.25 15.99 45.87
CA PRO A 1188 -74.92 16.33 46.44
C PRO A 1188 -74.26 15.31 47.44
N SER A 1189 -73.09 15.73 47.93
CA SER A 1189 -72.30 15.29 49.11
C SER A 1189 -72.96 15.70 50.47
N PRO A 1190 -72.33 15.66 51.68
CA PRO A 1190 -70.95 15.27 52.06
C PRO A 1190 -70.81 14.43 53.35
N LYS A 1191 -69.57 14.02 53.68
CA LYS A 1191 -69.00 14.22 55.03
C LYS A 1191 -67.47 14.11 55.05
N VAL A 1192 -66.86 14.91 55.93
CA VAL A 1192 -65.42 15.11 56.14
C VAL A 1192 -65.00 14.35 57.41
N TYR A 1193 -63.80 13.76 57.41
CA TYR A 1193 -62.86 13.93 58.54
C TYR A 1193 -61.41 13.75 58.06
N ILE A 1194 -60.50 14.42 58.75
CA ILE A 1194 -59.09 14.62 58.42
C ILE A 1194 -58.22 14.09 59.57
N GLN A 1195 -56.95 13.79 59.25
CA GLN A 1195 -55.71 13.90 60.07
C GLN A 1195 -54.99 12.66 60.63
N TYR A 1196 -53.68 12.64 60.28
CA TYR A 1196 -52.50 12.12 61.00
C TYR A 1196 -52.41 10.59 61.33
N ASN A 1197 -51.22 9.97 61.38
CA ASN A 1197 -49.85 10.46 61.20
C ASN A 1197 -48.91 9.37 60.64
N CYS A 1198 -47.66 9.72 60.36
CA CYS A 1198 -46.61 8.84 59.79
C CYS A 1198 -46.22 7.65 60.69
N GLU A 1199 -45.79 6.54 60.04
CA GLU A 1199 -44.39 6.10 60.01
C GLU A 1199 -44.02 5.71 58.57
#